data_AF-A0A4R9B7L4-F1
#
_entry.id   AF-A0A4R9B7L4-F1
#
_cell.length_a   1.000
_cell.length_b   1.000
_cell.length_c   1.000
_cell.angle_alpha   90.00
_cell.angle_beta   90.00
_cell.angle_gamma   90.00
#
_symmetry.space_group_name_H-M   'P 1'
#
loop_
_entity.id
_entity.type
_entity.pdbx_description
1 polymer ?
#
loop_
_entity_poly.entity_id
_entity_poly.type
_entity_poly.pdbx_seq_one_letter_code
_entity_poly.pdbx_strand_id
1 'polypeptide(L)'
;MTNGAVTSGAVTSGAATSGAATNRGRPGAGRGRGRWLLSLAMLLLLLAGSAVLGPLLRGSSWWWPMALAGTIVLVSAAVLRRTRVASALVPVVGLGVLLATLTLLFGQGTGLLWLIPTPDTIDRFGLLVDTGVSSIEQQSIPAEPVDGILFLLAAGAGLIAVLMDALALTLRWPALAGLPVLVPVAVPGLLLDEGANPVALIATAAAYLLVLRMDVRLRRVAEANSPPSGREAARVYSPVRRRAPGPSWAAATVGGLGIVSALLLSSATPTISDGDLFAGGSSGPLFGAGVSPMIDLGQDLRRPDAGPALHYTTTAKTPPYFKLLTLDQFVGTTWTSRSDAATTSNTVDRIERPPGLSDEVKTTKTTTTVVIDGVETDLLPAPNPASRVEGLEGRWFWNNLTHTIKSTNTTTRGQTYTVTALELQPTAEQLRAARGRYPVSVAPNLKLPFPRPAIIAATAKSVTEGAASDYDAAVALQDYLRGSAFDYDTDAPVEDGYDGGGLDVIGTFLEVKSGYCVHFSSAMAVMARSLGIPARIAVGYLPGSPSSSAEDDTNRYEVDSHDLHAWPELYFVGVGWVPFEPTPGRGTVPDYARPADATTPEDVPASAAPTTTPRSDDGGITADSGAVPAAQARQQEAATLLRSGLFLALVLALLLTPGVVRLARRLRRRRRILSGSGGPADAWAELADTAVDHAVRVRGTETPRELAGRLALRPGLSGAGLSGRGSPGAGSDAAAALERLLVAAERQRFARPGSEEQGTGPAVCHDLDLVIGAIRTDADTGTRIRAAALPASLWPAVLARRDGAASQGA
;
A
#
# COMPACT_ATOMS: atom_id res chain seq x y z
N MET A 1 96.87 -22.18 -0.74
CA MET A 1 97.03 -22.15 0.73
C MET A 1 95.75 -21.52 1.25
N THR A 2 94.81 -22.14 1.96
CA THR A 2 94.79 -23.17 3.01
C THR A 2 93.40 -23.84 2.98
N ASN A 3 93.32 -25.17 2.90
CA ASN A 3 92.96 -26.11 3.97
C ASN A 3 91.57 -25.93 4.64
N GLY A 4 90.67 -26.88 4.37
CA GLY A 4 90.26 -27.89 5.36
C GLY A 4 88.97 -27.67 6.16
N ALA A 5 87.93 -28.47 5.87
CA ALA A 5 87.11 -29.18 6.87
C ALA A 5 86.20 -30.25 6.20
N VAL A 6 86.76 -31.47 6.09
CA VAL A 6 86.16 -32.82 6.20
C VAL A 6 84.76 -33.11 5.62
N THR A 7 84.76 -33.87 4.51
CA THR A 7 83.73 -34.83 4.00
C THR A 7 83.83 -36.17 4.77
N SER A 8 82.85 -37.07 4.92
CA SER A 8 81.93 -37.69 3.95
C SER A 8 81.01 -38.69 4.69
N GLY A 9 79.81 -38.96 4.18
CA GLY A 9 79.05 -40.17 4.52
C GLY A 9 77.54 -40.08 4.26
N ALA A 10 77.12 -40.31 3.03
CA ALA A 10 75.72 -40.39 2.62
C ALA A 10 75.12 -41.80 2.84
N VAL A 11 73.86 -41.88 3.31
CA VAL A 11 72.88 -42.93 2.95
C VAL A 11 71.46 -42.35 3.00
N THR A 12 70.68 -42.65 1.95
CA THR A 12 69.28 -42.30 1.68
C THR A 12 68.29 -43.39 2.11
N SER A 13 67.12 -43.01 2.64
CA SER A 13 65.74 -43.57 2.40
C SER A 13 64.82 -42.88 3.43
N GLY A 14 63.55 -42.48 3.22
CA GLY A 14 62.55 -42.63 2.18
C GLY A 14 61.21 -42.40 2.90
N ALA A 15 60.71 -41.16 2.97
CA ALA A 15 59.49 -40.82 3.72
C ALA A 15 58.26 -40.78 2.80
N ALA A 16 57.32 -41.69 3.04
CA ALA A 16 56.02 -41.77 2.39
C ALA A 16 55.10 -40.64 2.88
N THR A 17 54.59 -39.82 1.97
CA THR A 17 53.54 -38.83 2.22
C THR A 17 52.17 -39.46 1.95
N SER A 18 51.38 -39.70 3.01
CA SER A 18 49.99 -40.13 2.87
C SER A 18 49.11 -38.94 2.46
N GLY A 19 48.64 -38.93 1.22
CA GLY A 19 47.65 -37.98 0.73
C GLY A 19 46.26 -38.29 1.30
N ALA A 20 45.76 -37.43 2.17
CA ALA A 20 44.38 -37.47 2.65
C ALA A 20 43.40 -37.13 1.51
N ALA A 21 42.66 -38.14 1.05
CA ALA A 21 41.58 -37.98 0.09
C ALA A 21 40.41 -37.21 0.74
N THR A 22 40.21 -35.96 0.33
CA THR A 22 39.06 -35.15 0.75
C THR A 22 37.80 -35.63 0.02
N ASN A 23 37.00 -36.43 0.72
CA ASN A 23 35.70 -36.90 0.25
C ASN A 23 34.71 -35.71 0.18
N ARG A 24 34.59 -35.07 -0.99
CA ARG A 24 33.61 -33.99 -1.24
C ARG A 24 32.20 -34.58 -1.38
N GLY A 25 31.51 -34.72 -0.26
CA GLY A 25 30.07 -35.03 -0.23
C GLY A 25 29.24 -33.96 -0.98
N ARG A 26 28.36 -34.41 -1.87
CA ARG A 26 27.40 -33.56 -2.62
C ARG A 26 26.48 -32.80 -1.65
N PRO A 27 26.33 -31.46 -1.76
CA PRO A 27 25.40 -30.72 -0.92
C PRO A 27 23.95 -30.78 -1.43
N GLY A 28 23.05 -31.31 -0.60
CA GLY A 28 21.76 -30.69 -0.27
C GLY A 28 20.61 -30.69 -1.30
N ALA A 29 19.90 -31.82 -1.46
CA ALA A 29 18.53 -31.81 -2.00
C ALA A 29 17.46 -31.44 -0.95
N GLY A 30 17.70 -31.74 0.34
CA GLY A 30 16.77 -31.44 1.44
C GLY A 30 16.73 -29.97 1.88
N ARG A 31 17.83 -29.23 1.71
CA ARG A 31 17.96 -27.81 2.15
C ARG A 31 17.17 -26.82 1.29
N GLY A 32 16.91 -27.15 0.01
CA GLY A 32 16.19 -26.26 -0.91
C GLY A 32 14.67 -26.22 -0.68
N ARG A 33 14.05 -27.38 -0.38
CA ARG A 33 12.58 -27.51 -0.28
C ARG A 33 12.00 -26.80 0.94
N GLY A 34 12.68 -26.88 2.09
CA GLY A 34 12.16 -26.25 3.29
C GLY A 34 12.26 -24.72 3.26
N ARG A 35 13.24 -24.15 2.53
CA ARG A 35 13.35 -22.69 2.34
C ARG A 35 12.15 -22.10 1.59
N TRP A 36 11.61 -22.80 0.60
CA TRP A 36 10.38 -22.38 -0.10
C TRP A 36 9.13 -22.45 0.78
N LEU A 37 9.02 -23.49 1.62
CA LEU A 37 7.92 -23.59 2.58
C LEU A 37 7.97 -22.46 3.62
N LEU A 38 9.17 -22.05 4.03
CA LEU A 38 9.35 -20.90 4.92
C LEU A 38 8.99 -19.59 4.21
N SER A 39 9.43 -19.38 2.97
CA SER A 39 9.02 -18.20 2.16
C SER A 39 7.51 -18.13 1.93
N LEU A 40 6.85 -19.26 1.69
CA LEU A 40 5.39 -19.31 1.58
C LEU A 40 4.70 -19.00 2.91
N ALA A 41 5.22 -19.51 4.03
CA ALA A 41 4.69 -19.19 5.36
C ALA A 41 4.85 -17.69 5.68
N MET A 42 5.97 -17.07 5.30
CA MET A 42 6.18 -15.62 5.43
C MET A 42 5.21 -14.82 4.55
N LEU A 43 4.94 -15.28 3.32
CA LEU A 43 3.95 -14.64 2.46
C LEU A 43 2.55 -14.69 3.07
N LEU A 44 2.14 -15.85 3.59
CA LEU A 44 0.85 -15.98 4.28
C LEU A 44 0.76 -15.08 5.52
N LEU A 45 1.86 -14.96 6.27
CA LEU A 45 1.93 -14.07 7.43
C LEU A 45 1.78 -12.60 7.02
N LEU A 46 2.46 -12.15 5.97
CA LEU A 46 2.32 -10.80 5.44
C LEU A 46 0.88 -10.52 4.98
N LEU A 47 0.30 -11.41 4.16
CA LEU A 47 -1.04 -11.22 3.63
C LEU A 47 -2.12 -11.23 4.71
N ALA A 48 -2.00 -12.11 5.72
CA ALA A 48 -2.92 -12.15 6.85
C ALA A 48 -2.77 -10.92 7.75
N GLY A 49 -1.54 -10.55 8.10
CA GLY A 49 -1.27 -9.39 8.96
C GLY A 49 -1.71 -8.08 8.33
N SER A 50 -1.56 -7.93 7.01
CA SER A 50 -2.03 -6.75 6.30
C SER A 50 -3.55 -6.73 6.07
N ALA A 51 -4.24 -7.87 6.09
CA ALA A 51 -5.70 -7.90 5.99
C ALA A 51 -6.39 -7.27 7.21
N VAL A 52 -5.67 -7.13 8.34
CA VAL A 52 -6.13 -6.47 9.56
C VAL A 52 -6.45 -4.99 9.31
N LEU A 53 -5.82 -4.36 8.31
CA LEU A 53 -6.09 -2.96 7.92
C LEU A 53 -7.47 -2.74 7.27
N GLY A 54 -8.23 -3.80 6.99
CA GLY A 54 -9.49 -3.71 6.24
C GLY A 54 -10.53 -2.73 6.78
N PRO A 55 -10.80 -2.65 8.09
CA PRO A 55 -11.74 -1.68 8.64
C PRO A 55 -11.31 -0.21 8.44
N LEU A 56 -10.01 0.04 8.20
CA LEU A 56 -9.49 1.40 8.04
C LEU A 56 -9.72 1.98 6.64
N LEU A 57 -10.02 1.14 5.65
CA LEU A 57 -10.04 1.52 4.24
C LEU A 57 -11.34 1.07 3.58
N ARG A 58 -11.95 1.95 2.79
CA ARG A 58 -13.15 1.61 2.03
C ARG A 58 -12.84 0.66 0.88
N GLY A 59 -13.72 -0.32 0.69
CA GLY A 59 -13.63 -1.33 -0.36
C GLY A 59 -12.49 -2.35 -0.14
N SER A 60 -12.17 -3.12 -1.18
CA SER A 60 -11.15 -4.18 -1.15
C SER A 60 -10.04 -4.02 -2.19
N SER A 61 -10.13 -2.98 -3.03
CA SER A 61 -9.17 -2.72 -4.12
C SER A 61 -7.76 -2.43 -3.60
N TRP A 62 -7.65 -1.78 -2.44
CA TRP A 62 -6.39 -1.42 -1.78
C TRP A 62 -5.51 -2.63 -1.44
N TRP A 63 -6.12 -3.80 -1.25
CA TRP A 63 -5.41 -5.01 -0.88
C TRP A 63 -4.51 -5.52 -2.02
N TRP A 64 -4.91 -5.33 -3.28
CA TRP A 64 -4.21 -5.93 -4.43
C TRP A 64 -2.82 -5.34 -4.69
N PRO A 65 -2.61 -4.01 -4.79
CA PRO A 65 -1.27 -3.44 -5.01
C PRO A 65 -0.30 -3.81 -3.88
N MET A 66 -0.79 -3.80 -2.64
CA MET A 66 -0.04 -4.17 -1.44
C MET A 66 0.37 -5.65 -1.45
N ALA A 67 -0.59 -6.55 -1.66
CA ALA A 67 -0.34 -7.99 -1.75
C ALA A 67 0.61 -8.33 -2.91
N LEU A 68 0.48 -7.64 -4.05
CA LEU A 68 1.33 -7.83 -5.21
C LEU A 68 2.78 -7.43 -4.93
N ALA A 69 3.00 -6.24 -4.36
CA ALA A 69 4.34 -5.77 -4.02
C ALA A 69 5.07 -6.73 -3.06
N GLY A 70 4.40 -7.12 -1.97
CA GLY A 70 4.94 -8.09 -1.01
C GLY A 70 5.23 -9.46 -1.62
N THR A 71 4.32 -9.96 -2.48
CA THR A 71 4.50 -11.24 -3.19
C THR A 71 5.69 -11.22 -4.12
N ILE A 72 5.82 -10.18 -4.96
CA ILE A 72 6.91 -10.06 -5.93
C ILE A 72 8.26 -10.04 -5.21
N VAL A 73 8.38 -9.29 -4.10
CA VAL A 73 9.60 -9.22 -3.29
C VAL A 73 9.96 -10.59 -2.69
N LEU A 74 9.04 -11.25 -1.98
CA LEU A 74 9.32 -12.53 -1.32
C LEU A 74 9.61 -13.66 -2.32
N VAL A 75 8.88 -13.70 -3.44
CA VAL A 75 9.12 -14.69 -4.51
C VAL A 75 10.48 -14.44 -5.17
N SER A 76 10.81 -13.19 -5.48
CA SER A 76 12.11 -12.84 -6.08
C SER A 76 13.27 -13.21 -5.16
N ALA A 77 13.15 -12.93 -3.86
CA ALA A 77 14.15 -13.29 -2.86
C ALA A 77 14.33 -14.83 -2.74
N ALA A 78 13.22 -15.59 -2.76
CA ALA A 78 13.25 -17.05 -2.77
C ALA A 78 13.95 -17.61 -4.03
N VAL A 79 13.73 -17.00 -5.19
CA VAL A 79 14.37 -17.36 -6.46
C VAL A 79 15.87 -17.04 -6.45
N LEU A 80 16.28 -15.85 -5.99
CA LEU A 80 17.68 -15.43 -5.93
C LEU A 80 18.54 -16.35 -5.05
N ARG A 81 17.97 -16.87 -3.95
CA ARG A 81 18.69 -17.86 -3.12
C ARG A 81 18.91 -19.21 -3.80
N ARG A 82 18.23 -19.50 -4.91
CA ARG A 82 18.47 -20.70 -5.73
C ARG A 82 19.64 -20.51 -6.70
N THR A 83 19.97 -19.27 -7.07
CA THR A 83 20.97 -18.95 -8.11
C THR A 83 22.39 -18.76 -7.58
N ARG A 84 22.68 -19.16 -6.33
CA ARG A 84 23.98 -19.01 -5.63
C ARG A 84 24.44 -17.56 -5.46
N VAL A 85 23.53 -16.58 -5.57
CA VAL A 85 23.80 -15.20 -5.16
C VAL A 85 24.18 -15.20 -3.67
N ALA A 86 25.17 -14.39 -3.29
CA ALA A 86 25.59 -14.25 -1.90
C ALA A 86 24.37 -13.86 -1.05
N SER A 87 24.15 -14.54 0.08
CA SER A 87 22.96 -14.31 0.91
C SER A 87 22.84 -12.86 1.40
N ALA A 88 23.96 -12.15 1.53
CA ALA A 88 24.00 -10.74 1.90
C ALA A 88 23.48 -9.79 0.79
N LEU A 89 23.53 -10.19 -0.48
CA LEU A 89 23.04 -9.37 -1.60
C LEU A 89 21.53 -9.51 -1.82
N VAL A 90 20.89 -10.52 -1.24
CA VAL A 90 19.47 -10.80 -1.48
C VAL A 90 18.55 -9.67 -0.98
N PRO A 91 18.74 -9.08 0.22
CA PRO A 91 17.95 -7.92 0.65
C PRO A 91 18.14 -6.70 -0.25
N VAL A 92 19.37 -6.44 -0.70
CA VAL A 92 19.69 -5.31 -1.59
C VAL A 92 19.00 -5.45 -2.95
N VAL A 93 19.06 -6.65 -3.54
CA VAL A 93 18.33 -6.93 -4.79
C VAL A 93 16.82 -6.91 -4.54
N GLY A 94 16.35 -7.34 -3.36
CA GLY A 94 14.96 -7.23 -2.95
C GLY A 94 14.46 -5.78 -2.92
N LEU A 95 15.26 -4.84 -2.42
CA LEU A 95 14.94 -3.41 -2.46
C LEU A 95 14.90 -2.88 -3.90
N GLY A 96 15.81 -3.32 -4.76
CA GLY A 96 15.77 -2.99 -6.19
C GLY A 96 14.52 -3.53 -6.90
N VAL A 97 14.09 -4.76 -6.56
CA VAL A 97 12.83 -5.35 -7.06
C VAL A 97 11.61 -4.58 -6.56
N LEU A 98 11.64 -4.13 -5.30
CA LEU A 98 10.59 -3.27 -4.76
C LEU A 98 10.49 -1.95 -5.53
N LEU A 99 11.60 -1.24 -5.69
CA LEU A 99 11.65 0.02 -6.45
C LEU A 99 11.14 -0.15 -7.89
N ALA A 100 11.55 -1.24 -8.54
CA ALA A 100 11.08 -1.61 -9.88
C ALA A 100 9.57 -1.88 -9.92
N THR A 101 9.04 -2.58 -8.91
CA THR A 101 7.60 -2.87 -8.79
C THR A 101 6.80 -1.59 -8.55
N LEU A 102 7.26 -0.70 -7.67
CA LEU A 102 6.62 0.59 -7.42
C LEU A 102 6.67 1.49 -8.67
N THR A 103 7.77 1.47 -9.41
CA THR A 103 7.90 2.23 -10.68
C THR A 103 6.90 1.73 -11.71
N LEU A 104 6.73 0.42 -11.82
CA LEU A 104 5.76 -0.17 -12.76
C LEU A 104 4.31 0.14 -12.39
N LEU A 105 3.97 0.10 -11.09
CA LEU A 105 2.60 0.29 -10.62
C LEU A 105 2.19 1.77 -10.54
N PHE A 106 3.10 2.64 -10.08
CA PHE A 106 2.79 4.02 -9.71
C PHE A 106 3.59 5.08 -10.48
N GLY A 107 4.61 4.67 -11.24
CA GLY A 107 5.47 5.60 -12.00
C GLY A 107 4.79 6.22 -13.23
N GLN A 108 3.60 5.76 -13.63
CA GLN A 108 2.81 6.29 -14.76
C GLN A 108 3.62 6.50 -16.06
N GLY A 109 4.62 5.66 -16.32
CA GLY A 109 5.45 5.73 -17.54
C GLY A 109 6.68 6.64 -17.46
N THR A 110 6.96 7.27 -16.31
CA THR A 110 8.19 8.07 -16.09
C THR A 110 9.46 7.21 -16.04
N GLY A 111 9.33 5.91 -15.71
CA GLY A 111 10.45 5.00 -15.56
C GLY A 111 11.09 4.59 -16.90
N LEU A 112 12.42 4.51 -16.92
CA LEU A 112 13.16 3.99 -18.07
C LEU A 112 12.84 2.50 -18.25
N LEU A 113 12.39 2.13 -19.45
CA LEU A 113 11.83 0.79 -19.74
C LEU A 113 10.71 0.38 -18.77
N TRP A 114 10.00 1.36 -18.18
CA TRP A 114 8.94 1.17 -17.17
C TRP A 114 9.38 0.53 -15.84
N LEU A 115 10.68 0.29 -15.65
CA LEU A 115 11.19 -0.50 -14.52
C LEU A 115 12.28 0.22 -13.72
N ILE A 116 13.11 1.02 -14.38
CA ILE A 116 14.22 1.74 -13.74
C ILE A 116 13.73 3.15 -13.40
N PRO A 117 13.74 3.57 -12.12
CA PRO A 117 13.30 4.90 -11.75
C PRO A 117 14.21 5.97 -12.37
N THR A 118 13.58 7.00 -12.94
CA THR A 118 14.24 8.22 -13.42
C THR A 118 14.10 9.33 -12.37
N PRO A 119 14.79 10.48 -12.48
CA PRO A 119 14.54 11.63 -11.61
C PRO A 119 13.05 12.01 -11.55
N ASP A 120 12.37 12.04 -12.70
CA ASP A 120 10.91 12.30 -12.78
C ASP A 120 10.08 11.25 -12.02
N THR A 121 10.51 9.98 -11.99
CA THR A 121 9.88 8.95 -11.16
C THR A 121 10.04 9.24 -9.66
N ILE A 122 11.21 9.74 -9.25
CA ILE A 122 11.46 10.10 -7.86
C ILE A 122 10.59 11.29 -7.44
N ASP A 123 10.49 12.32 -8.27
CA ASP A 123 9.61 13.47 -8.03
C ASP A 123 8.14 13.03 -7.93
N ARG A 124 7.72 12.12 -8.81
CA ARG A 124 6.38 11.52 -8.75
C ARG A 124 6.15 10.73 -7.45
N PHE A 125 7.13 9.97 -6.98
CA PHE A 125 7.02 9.27 -5.70
C PHE A 125 6.92 10.26 -4.53
N GLY A 126 7.69 11.36 -4.56
CA GLY A 126 7.53 12.46 -3.59
C GLY A 126 6.10 12.98 -3.56
N LEU A 127 5.54 13.31 -4.72
CA LEU A 127 4.15 13.77 -4.84
C LEU A 127 3.13 12.74 -4.30
N LEU A 128 3.35 11.44 -4.56
CA LEU A 128 2.47 10.38 -4.07
C LEU A 128 2.55 10.20 -2.55
N VAL A 129 3.75 10.37 -1.97
CA VAL A 129 3.94 10.39 -0.52
C VAL A 129 3.21 11.59 0.07
N ASP A 130 3.44 12.80 -0.45
CA ASP A 130 2.81 14.03 0.05
C ASP A 130 1.28 13.94 -0.05
N THR A 131 0.77 13.52 -1.21
CA THR A 131 -0.68 13.33 -1.43
C THR A 131 -1.23 12.25 -0.50
N GLY A 132 -0.48 11.16 -0.29
CA GLY A 132 -0.89 10.06 0.60
C GLY A 132 -0.95 10.49 2.06
N VAL A 133 0.06 11.21 2.55
CA VAL A 133 0.11 11.74 3.92
C VAL A 133 -0.99 12.77 4.15
N SER A 134 -1.10 13.79 3.29
CA SER A 134 -2.18 14.79 3.39
C SER A 134 -3.56 14.16 3.31
N SER A 135 -3.71 13.08 2.52
CA SER A 135 -4.96 12.33 2.44
C SER A 135 -5.26 11.54 3.71
N ILE A 136 -4.26 10.98 4.38
CA ILE A 136 -4.44 10.30 5.67
C ILE A 136 -4.82 11.32 6.75
N GLU A 137 -4.21 12.51 6.73
CA GLU A 137 -4.48 13.57 7.70
C GLU A 137 -5.89 14.16 7.57
N GLN A 138 -6.45 14.24 6.36
CA GLN A 138 -7.73 14.94 6.13
C GLN A 138 -8.95 14.01 6.09
N GLN A 139 -8.77 12.70 5.93
CA GLN A 139 -9.88 11.75 5.81
C GLN A 139 -10.22 11.11 7.16
N SER A 140 -11.51 10.87 7.38
CA SER A 140 -11.98 10.01 8.46
C SER A 140 -11.89 8.53 8.08
N ILE A 141 -11.87 7.67 9.09
CA ILE A 141 -11.92 6.22 8.93
C ILE A 141 -13.39 5.78 8.74
N PRO A 142 -13.72 4.88 7.78
CA PRO A 142 -12.84 4.25 6.80
C PRO A 142 -12.43 5.21 5.67
N ALA A 143 -11.12 5.31 5.42
CA ALA A 143 -10.54 6.21 4.43
C ALA A 143 -10.62 5.64 3.00
N GLU A 144 -10.69 6.52 2.02
CA GLU A 144 -10.74 6.19 0.60
C GLU A 144 -9.33 5.95 0.05
N PRO A 145 -9.06 4.78 -0.57
CA PRO A 145 -7.72 4.38 -0.97
C PRO A 145 -7.27 5.07 -2.27
N VAL A 146 -6.91 6.34 -2.16
CA VAL A 146 -6.31 7.12 -3.26
C VAL A 146 -4.92 6.61 -3.64
N ASP A 147 -4.44 6.97 -4.84
CA ASP A 147 -3.13 6.54 -5.37
C ASP A 147 -1.97 6.74 -4.37
N GLY A 148 -1.96 7.84 -3.61
CA GLY A 148 -0.95 8.10 -2.58
C GLY A 148 -0.98 7.08 -1.43
N ILE A 149 -2.16 6.78 -0.89
CA ILE A 149 -2.33 5.75 0.16
C ILE A 149 -1.97 4.37 -0.40
N LEU A 150 -2.41 4.05 -1.61
CA LEU A 150 -2.07 2.78 -2.28
C LEU A 150 -0.56 2.62 -2.48
N PHE A 151 0.13 3.70 -2.83
CA PHE A 151 1.59 3.72 -2.95
C PHE A 151 2.26 3.45 -1.60
N LEU A 152 1.84 4.14 -0.53
CA LEU A 152 2.36 3.95 0.82
C LEU A 152 2.15 2.52 1.33
N LEU A 153 0.96 1.95 1.13
CA LEU A 153 0.65 0.55 1.49
C LEU A 153 1.53 -0.44 0.71
N ALA A 154 1.68 -0.25 -0.61
CA ALA A 154 2.50 -1.12 -1.44
C ALA A 154 4.00 -1.02 -1.09
N ALA A 155 4.51 0.18 -0.87
CA ALA A 155 5.88 0.42 -0.46
C ALA A 155 6.14 -0.18 0.94
N GLY A 156 5.23 0.03 1.89
CA GLY A 156 5.29 -0.52 3.24
C GLY A 156 5.28 -2.06 3.24
N ALA A 157 4.33 -2.69 2.57
CA ALA A 157 4.27 -4.16 2.47
C ALA A 157 5.49 -4.75 1.77
N GLY A 158 6.01 -4.08 0.74
CA GLY A 158 7.26 -4.46 0.08
C GLY A 158 8.47 -4.37 1.01
N LEU A 159 8.58 -3.29 1.80
CA LEU A 159 9.67 -3.10 2.77
C LEU A 159 9.59 -4.13 3.89
N ILE A 160 8.39 -4.38 4.43
CA ILE A 160 8.12 -5.46 5.39
C ILE A 160 8.57 -6.80 4.81
N ALA A 161 8.21 -7.11 3.56
CA ALA A 161 8.65 -8.31 2.87
C ALA A 161 10.19 -8.44 2.79
N VAL A 162 10.92 -7.35 2.47
CA VAL A 162 12.39 -7.33 2.46
C VAL A 162 12.94 -7.62 3.88
N LEU A 163 12.37 -7.00 4.90
CA LEU A 163 12.79 -7.16 6.30
C LEU A 163 12.52 -8.57 6.83
N MET A 164 11.31 -9.10 6.61
CA MET A 164 10.94 -10.47 6.98
C MET A 164 11.94 -11.48 6.39
N ASP A 165 12.26 -11.30 5.10
CA ASP A 165 13.19 -12.15 4.38
C ASP A 165 14.63 -12.04 4.92
N ALA A 166 15.10 -10.82 5.17
CA ALA A 166 16.41 -10.57 5.75
C ALA A 166 16.54 -11.19 7.14
N LEU A 167 15.54 -11.03 8.01
CA LEU A 167 15.52 -11.60 9.36
C LEU A 167 15.47 -13.13 9.32
N ALA A 168 14.52 -13.72 8.59
CA ALA A 168 14.32 -15.16 8.58
C ALA A 168 15.47 -15.93 7.92
N LEU A 169 15.99 -15.43 6.80
CA LEU A 169 16.86 -16.21 5.91
C LEU A 169 18.29 -15.68 5.80
N THR A 170 18.51 -14.36 5.97
CA THR A 170 19.86 -13.76 5.94
C THR A 170 20.50 -13.79 7.32
N LEU A 171 19.82 -13.24 8.33
CA LEU A 171 20.25 -13.21 9.74
C LEU A 171 19.93 -14.52 10.50
N ARG A 172 19.07 -15.37 9.95
CA ARG A 172 18.65 -16.67 10.52
C ARG A 172 17.93 -16.54 11.87
N TRP A 173 17.15 -15.47 12.01
CA TRP A 173 16.27 -15.19 13.14
C TRP A 173 14.78 -15.23 12.73
N PRO A 174 14.25 -16.41 12.36
CA PRO A 174 12.88 -16.55 11.84
C PRO A 174 11.78 -16.24 12.85
N ALA A 175 12.06 -16.31 14.15
CA ALA A 175 11.13 -15.80 15.17
C ALA A 175 10.96 -14.27 15.08
N LEU A 176 12.03 -13.54 14.75
CA LEU A 176 11.97 -12.09 14.59
C LEU A 176 11.35 -11.65 13.27
N ALA A 177 11.18 -12.57 12.30
CA ALA A 177 10.53 -12.26 11.03
C ALA A 177 9.04 -11.91 11.17
N GLY A 178 8.42 -12.16 12.33
CA GLY A 178 7.08 -11.66 12.64
C GLY A 178 7.03 -10.18 13.04
N LEU A 179 8.14 -9.61 13.54
CA LEU A 179 8.16 -8.23 14.07
C LEU A 179 7.73 -7.18 13.04
N PRO A 180 8.21 -7.19 11.78
CA PRO A 180 7.76 -6.20 10.80
C PRO A 180 6.25 -6.26 10.50
N VAL A 181 5.61 -7.42 10.65
CA VAL A 181 4.17 -7.61 10.40
C VAL A 181 3.32 -7.10 11.56
N LEU A 182 3.91 -6.85 12.75
CA LEU A 182 3.18 -6.21 13.84
C LEU A 182 2.75 -4.79 13.50
N VAL A 183 3.45 -4.10 12.60
CA VAL A 183 3.10 -2.74 12.17
C VAL A 183 1.66 -2.68 11.62
N PRO A 184 1.29 -3.36 10.52
CA PRO A 184 -0.08 -3.31 10.01
C PRO A 184 -1.13 -3.94 10.95
N VAL A 185 -0.72 -4.77 11.91
CA VAL A 185 -1.62 -5.38 12.90
C VAL A 185 -1.93 -4.41 14.05
N ALA A 186 -0.96 -3.60 14.46
CA ALA A 186 -1.11 -2.66 15.57
C ALA A 186 -1.95 -1.44 15.18
N VAL A 187 -1.87 -0.98 13.93
CA VAL A 187 -2.50 0.27 13.48
C VAL A 187 -4.02 0.31 13.78
N PRO A 188 -4.84 -0.70 13.45
CA PRO A 188 -6.28 -0.63 13.78
C PRO A 188 -6.55 -0.68 15.28
N GLY A 189 -5.73 -1.39 16.06
CA GLY A 189 -5.88 -1.43 17.52
C GLY A 189 -5.50 -0.12 18.23
N LEU A 190 -4.79 0.79 17.53
CA LEU A 190 -4.47 2.14 18.01
C LEU A 190 -5.48 3.19 17.56
N LEU A 191 -6.26 2.91 16.51
CA LEU A 191 -7.13 3.90 15.85
C LEU A 191 -8.63 3.61 16.00
N LEU A 192 -9.03 2.38 16.33
CA LEU A 192 -10.43 1.98 16.43
C LEU A 192 -10.74 1.57 17.87
N ASP A 193 -11.78 2.17 18.46
CA ASP A 193 -12.26 1.82 19.81
C ASP A 193 -12.77 0.37 19.88
N GLU A 194 -13.37 -0.13 18.80
CA GLU A 194 -13.82 -1.53 18.68
C GLU A 194 -12.66 -2.53 18.48
N GLY A 195 -11.44 -2.03 18.19
CA GLY A 195 -10.25 -2.83 17.94
C GLY A 195 -10.21 -3.53 16.58
N ALA A 196 -9.21 -4.40 16.39
CA ALA A 196 -8.97 -5.11 15.14
C ALA A 196 -9.89 -6.34 14.96
N ASN A 197 -10.21 -6.67 13.70
CA ASN A 197 -11.05 -7.84 13.37
C ASN A 197 -10.44 -9.15 13.94
N PRO A 198 -11.18 -9.87 14.81
CA PRO A 198 -10.65 -11.05 15.51
C PRO A 198 -10.29 -12.19 14.56
N VAL A 199 -11.01 -12.34 13.44
CA VAL A 199 -10.72 -13.38 12.44
C VAL A 199 -9.37 -13.13 11.77
N ALA A 200 -9.08 -11.86 11.42
CA ALA A 200 -7.82 -11.48 10.80
C ALA A 200 -6.64 -11.62 11.79
N LEU A 201 -6.85 -11.30 13.06
CA LEU A 201 -5.86 -11.54 14.12
C LEU A 201 -5.55 -13.03 14.31
N ILE A 202 -6.58 -13.88 14.38
CA ILE A 202 -6.42 -15.34 14.49
C ILE A 202 -5.67 -15.90 13.27
N ALA A 203 -6.03 -15.45 12.06
CA ALA A 203 -5.36 -15.86 10.83
C ALA A 203 -3.88 -15.46 10.83
N THR A 204 -3.55 -14.25 11.29
CA THR A 204 -2.18 -13.74 11.43
C THR A 204 -1.38 -14.55 12.44
N ALA A 205 -1.96 -14.83 13.61
CA ALA A 205 -1.36 -15.68 14.63
C ALA A 205 -1.09 -17.10 14.10
N ALA A 206 -2.05 -17.70 13.41
CA ALA A 206 -1.89 -19.02 12.79
C ALA A 206 -0.76 -19.02 11.73
N ALA A 207 -0.67 -17.98 10.91
CA ALA A 207 0.40 -17.82 9.93
C ALA A 207 1.79 -17.65 10.59
N TYR A 208 1.88 -16.93 11.70
CA TYR A 208 3.12 -16.80 12.47
C TYR A 208 3.56 -18.14 13.09
N LEU A 209 2.61 -18.89 13.68
CA LEU A 209 2.89 -20.25 14.17
C LEU A 209 3.35 -21.19 13.04
N LEU A 210 2.83 -21.00 11.82
CA LEU A 210 3.28 -21.76 10.66
C LEU A 210 4.75 -21.44 10.31
N VAL A 211 5.17 -20.17 10.39
CA VAL A 211 6.57 -19.75 10.20
C VAL A 211 7.48 -20.46 11.22
N LEU A 212 7.14 -20.39 12.52
CA LEU A 212 7.90 -21.05 13.58
C LEU A 212 7.95 -22.57 13.39
N ARG A 213 6.82 -23.19 13.06
CA ARG A 213 6.74 -24.63 12.79
C ARG A 213 7.63 -25.04 11.62
N MET A 214 7.66 -24.25 10.55
CA MET A 214 8.51 -24.53 9.38
C MET A 214 9.99 -24.36 9.71
N ASP A 215 10.37 -23.38 10.53
CA ASP A 215 11.75 -23.22 10.99
C ASP A 215 12.21 -24.41 11.86
N VAL A 216 11.43 -24.80 12.87
CA VAL A 216 11.77 -25.96 13.74
C VAL A 216 11.92 -27.23 12.90
N ARG A 217 11.04 -27.43 11.92
CA ARG A 217 11.12 -28.58 11.00
C ARG A 217 12.39 -28.53 10.15
N LEU A 218 12.77 -27.35 9.66
CA LEU A 218 13.99 -27.12 8.89
C LEU A 218 15.25 -27.41 9.71
N ARG A 219 15.33 -26.92 10.94
CA ARG A 219 16.47 -27.14 11.86
C ARG A 219 16.63 -28.62 12.18
N ARG A 220 15.55 -29.31 12.55
CA ARG A 220 15.58 -30.77 12.82
C ARG A 220 16.04 -31.58 11.63
N VAL A 221 15.57 -31.23 10.43
CA VAL A 221 16.02 -31.91 9.20
C VAL A 221 17.51 -31.61 8.94
N ALA A 222 18.00 -30.42 9.24
CA ALA A 222 19.43 -30.08 9.09
C ALA A 222 20.32 -30.83 10.10
N GLU A 223 19.88 -30.95 11.36
CA GLU A 223 20.53 -31.71 12.43
C GLU A 223 20.55 -33.21 12.11
N ALA A 224 19.41 -33.79 11.71
CA ALA A 224 19.32 -35.20 11.34
C ALA A 224 20.19 -35.58 10.12
N ASN A 225 20.52 -34.61 9.26
CA ASN A 225 21.36 -34.81 8.08
C ASN A 225 22.85 -34.48 8.33
N SER A 226 23.25 -34.10 9.55
CA SER A 226 24.63 -33.79 9.92
C SER A 226 25.11 -34.78 11.01
N PRO A 227 25.75 -35.91 10.66
CA PRO A 227 26.29 -36.82 11.68
C PRO A 227 27.45 -36.15 12.45
N PRO A 228 27.63 -36.43 13.75
CA PRO A 228 28.73 -35.87 14.52
C PRO A 228 30.07 -36.37 13.95
N SER A 229 30.96 -35.44 13.58
CA SER A 229 32.31 -35.74 13.11
C SER A 229 33.32 -35.44 14.22
N GLY A 230 33.87 -36.48 14.85
CA GLY A 230 34.90 -36.35 15.88
C GLY A 230 34.96 -37.56 16.83
N ARG A 231 36.01 -37.61 17.66
CA ARG A 231 36.34 -38.67 18.64
C ARG A 231 35.25 -38.98 19.69
N GLU A 232 34.08 -38.35 19.62
CA GLU A 232 32.90 -38.63 20.46
C GLU A 232 31.87 -39.57 19.82
N ALA A 233 32.12 -40.10 18.61
CA ALA A 233 31.24 -41.09 17.96
C ALA A 233 31.12 -42.44 18.71
N ALA A 234 31.87 -42.63 19.80
CA ALA A 234 31.91 -43.85 20.60
C ALA A 234 31.11 -43.76 21.92
N ARG A 235 29.99 -43.03 21.95
CA ARG A 235 28.96 -43.27 22.98
C ARG A 235 27.72 -43.83 22.32
N VAL A 236 27.55 -45.15 22.45
CA VAL A 236 26.32 -45.87 22.14
C VAL A 236 25.18 -45.24 22.94
N TYR A 237 24.34 -44.45 22.27
CA TYR A 237 23.09 -43.99 22.84
C TYR A 237 22.11 -45.16 22.76
N SER A 238 21.88 -45.85 23.87
CA SER A 238 20.74 -46.74 24.03
C SER A 238 19.46 -45.95 23.74
N PRO A 239 18.57 -46.41 22.84
CA PRO A 239 17.32 -45.72 22.59
C PRO A 239 16.35 -46.04 23.73
N VAL A 240 16.51 -45.36 24.87
CA VAL A 240 15.42 -45.29 25.84
C VAL A 240 14.33 -44.46 25.17
N ARG A 241 13.31 -45.15 24.63
CA ARG A 241 12.02 -44.55 24.26
C ARG A 241 11.35 -44.00 25.52
N ARG A 242 11.82 -42.86 26.02
CA ARG A 242 10.96 -42.01 26.86
C ARG A 242 9.90 -41.43 25.94
N ARG A 243 8.66 -41.86 26.16
CA ARG A 243 7.43 -41.31 25.61
C ARG A 243 7.23 -39.90 26.18
N ALA A 244 8.16 -38.98 25.91
CA ALA A 244 7.95 -37.57 26.18
C ALA A 244 6.96 -37.05 25.12
N PRO A 245 5.92 -36.29 25.50
CA PRO A 245 5.02 -35.69 24.53
C PRO A 245 5.87 -34.88 23.55
N GLY A 246 5.63 -35.08 22.25
CA GLY A 246 6.49 -34.53 21.20
C GLY A 246 6.62 -33.00 21.30
N PRO A 247 7.77 -32.42 20.94
CA PRO A 247 8.10 -31.00 21.10
C PRO A 247 7.19 -30.01 20.34
N SER A 248 6.12 -30.49 19.71
CA SER A 248 4.98 -29.69 19.30
C SER A 248 4.31 -28.98 20.48
N TRP A 249 4.32 -29.54 21.69
CA TRP A 249 3.77 -28.85 22.87
C TRP A 249 4.64 -27.66 23.29
N ALA A 250 5.97 -27.75 23.20
CA ALA A 250 6.87 -26.64 23.51
C ALA A 250 6.76 -25.48 22.49
N ALA A 251 6.54 -25.80 21.20
CA ALA A 251 6.25 -24.78 20.19
C ALA A 251 4.84 -24.20 20.34
N ALA A 252 3.86 -25.01 20.76
CA ALA A 252 2.51 -24.56 21.07
C ALA A 252 2.45 -23.74 22.36
N THR A 253 3.30 -24.00 23.35
CA THR A 253 3.38 -23.20 24.58
C THR A 253 4.08 -21.89 24.33
N VAL A 254 5.19 -21.85 23.58
CA VAL A 254 5.84 -20.57 23.21
C VAL A 254 4.96 -19.75 22.25
N GLY A 255 4.29 -20.42 21.31
CA GLY A 255 3.32 -19.80 20.41
C GLY A 255 2.08 -19.30 21.14
N GLY A 256 1.56 -20.10 22.08
CA GLY A 256 0.45 -19.74 22.96
C GLY A 256 0.83 -18.61 23.92
N LEU A 257 2.05 -18.61 24.47
CA LEU A 257 2.56 -17.51 25.28
C LEU A 257 2.75 -16.25 24.45
N GLY A 258 3.18 -16.35 23.19
CA GLY A 258 3.27 -15.21 22.27
C GLY A 258 1.91 -14.63 21.88
N ILE A 259 0.90 -15.49 21.65
CA ILE A 259 -0.48 -15.07 21.37
C ILE A 259 -1.11 -14.45 22.63
N VAL A 260 -0.92 -15.07 23.79
CA VAL A 260 -1.38 -14.55 25.07
C VAL A 260 -0.66 -13.26 25.42
N SER A 261 0.65 -13.15 25.20
CA SER A 261 1.39 -11.90 25.37
C SER A 261 0.97 -10.85 24.36
N ALA A 262 0.67 -11.16 23.10
CA ALA A 262 0.18 -10.19 22.12
C ALA A 262 -1.26 -9.74 22.42
N LEU A 263 -2.13 -10.64 22.86
CA LEU A 263 -3.48 -10.35 23.33
C LEU A 263 -3.45 -9.54 24.62
N LEU A 264 -2.60 -9.92 25.58
CA LEU A 264 -2.39 -9.19 26.83
C LEU A 264 -1.73 -7.83 26.58
N LEU A 265 -0.79 -7.72 25.63
CA LEU A 265 -0.20 -6.44 25.27
C LEU A 265 -1.24 -5.58 24.55
N SER A 266 -2.06 -6.14 23.66
CA SER A 266 -3.16 -5.41 23.00
C SER A 266 -4.30 -5.04 23.94
N SER A 267 -4.55 -5.82 25.00
CA SER A 267 -5.62 -5.57 25.98
C SER A 267 -5.16 -4.77 27.20
N ALA A 268 -3.85 -4.74 27.46
CA ALA A 268 -3.24 -4.04 28.59
C ALA A 268 -2.34 -2.87 28.15
N THR A 269 -2.16 -2.63 26.85
CA THR A 269 -1.80 -1.30 26.39
C THR A 269 -2.97 -0.40 26.77
N PRO A 270 -2.80 0.56 27.70
CA PRO A 270 -3.75 1.65 27.78
C PRO A 270 -3.90 2.20 26.37
N THR A 271 -5.13 2.49 25.94
CA THR A 271 -5.35 3.39 24.81
C THR A 271 -4.43 4.57 25.06
N ILE A 272 -3.39 4.73 24.24
CA ILE A 272 -2.52 5.89 24.34
C ILE A 272 -3.34 7.01 23.72
N SER A 273 -4.27 7.52 24.52
CA SER A 273 -4.90 8.81 24.35
C SER A 273 -3.79 9.83 24.61
N ASP A 274 -2.98 10.08 23.58
CA ASP A 274 -2.19 11.29 23.31
C ASP A 274 -1.03 10.95 22.35
N GLY A 275 -1.07 11.59 21.18
CA GLY A 275 -0.34 11.28 19.95
C GLY A 275 1.18 11.46 19.95
N ASP A 276 1.90 10.98 20.97
CA ASP A 276 3.34 11.27 21.12
C ASP A 276 4.27 10.30 20.36
N LEU A 277 3.74 9.18 19.82
CA LEU A 277 4.56 8.15 19.14
C LEU A 277 4.81 8.41 17.64
N PHE A 278 4.04 9.32 17.02
CA PHE A 278 4.14 9.65 15.59
C PHE A 278 4.27 11.16 15.31
N ALA A 279 4.38 11.99 16.36
CA ALA A 279 4.43 13.45 16.25
C ALA A 279 5.76 13.98 15.71
N GLY A 280 5.91 13.92 14.39
CA GLY A 280 6.86 14.73 13.61
C GLY A 280 6.22 15.96 12.96
N GLY A 281 4.92 16.22 13.17
CA GLY A 281 4.18 17.35 12.61
C GLY A 281 2.95 17.68 13.44
N SER A 282 2.84 18.97 13.82
CA SER A 282 1.70 19.67 14.45
C SER A 282 0.94 18.91 15.56
N SER A 283 1.48 18.94 16.78
CA SER A 283 0.75 18.61 18.01
C SER A 283 0.03 19.86 18.52
N GLY A 284 -1.23 20.04 18.12
CA GLY A 284 -2.08 21.10 18.65
C GLY A 284 -3.54 20.65 18.72
N PRO A 285 -4.37 21.27 19.59
CA PRO A 285 -5.75 20.82 19.86
C PRO A 285 -6.73 20.92 18.70
N LEU A 286 -6.29 21.37 17.52
CA LEU A 286 -7.09 21.60 16.33
C LEU A 286 -6.40 20.92 15.14
N PHE A 287 -7.09 19.97 14.51
CA PHE A 287 -6.59 19.13 13.40
C PHE A 287 -5.56 18.08 13.85
N GLY A 288 -6.04 17.10 14.62
CA GLY A 288 -5.23 15.94 14.98
C GLY A 288 -4.76 15.20 13.73
N ALA A 289 -3.51 14.73 13.73
CA ALA A 289 -2.98 13.94 12.61
C ALA A 289 -3.84 12.67 12.40
N GLY A 290 -4.66 12.67 11.35
CA GLY A 290 -5.47 11.50 10.96
C GLY A 290 -6.98 11.61 11.21
N VAL A 291 -7.52 12.77 11.57
CA VAL A 291 -8.96 12.99 11.74
C VAL A 291 -9.45 14.15 10.86
N SER A 292 -10.65 13.99 10.29
CA SER A 292 -11.26 15.00 9.42
C SER A 292 -11.44 16.33 10.16
N PRO A 293 -11.05 17.48 9.57
CA PRO A 293 -11.28 18.82 10.13
C PRO A 293 -12.71 19.12 10.58
N MET A 294 -13.68 18.46 9.94
CA MET A 294 -15.09 18.61 10.28
C MET A 294 -15.49 17.81 11.52
N ILE A 295 -14.86 16.66 11.76
CA ILE A 295 -15.13 15.84 12.95
C ILE A 295 -14.47 16.48 14.17
N ASP A 296 -13.22 16.94 14.03
CA ASP A 296 -12.52 17.66 15.11
C ASP A 296 -13.30 18.90 15.56
N LEU A 297 -13.86 19.65 14.60
CA LEU A 297 -14.75 20.76 14.89
C LEU A 297 -15.94 20.31 15.75
N GLY A 298 -16.63 19.24 15.37
CA GLY A 298 -17.74 18.69 16.14
C GLY A 298 -17.32 18.25 17.55
N GLN A 299 -16.15 17.60 17.68
CA GLN A 299 -15.62 17.18 18.97
C GLN A 299 -15.31 18.37 19.89
N ASP A 300 -14.75 19.44 19.35
CA ASP A 300 -14.45 20.65 20.10
C ASP A 300 -15.70 21.39 20.56
N LEU A 301 -16.73 21.46 19.71
CA LEU A 301 -18.03 22.04 20.09
C LEU A 301 -18.73 21.28 21.22
N ARG A 302 -18.48 19.97 21.35
CA ARG A 302 -19.06 19.10 22.38
C ARG A 302 -18.26 19.10 23.70
N ARG A 303 -17.14 19.82 23.79
CA ARG A 303 -16.39 19.90 25.05
C ARG A 303 -17.25 20.54 26.14
N PRO A 304 -17.22 20.02 27.39
CA PRO A 304 -17.99 20.59 28.49
C PRO A 304 -17.61 22.05 28.81
N ASP A 305 -16.31 22.37 28.75
CA ASP A 305 -15.77 23.70 29.04
C ASP A 305 -15.11 24.30 27.79
N ALA A 306 -15.39 25.59 27.54
CA ALA A 306 -14.80 26.35 26.45
C ALA A 306 -13.32 26.62 26.71
N GLY A 307 -12.45 26.27 25.77
CA GLY A 307 -11.03 26.66 25.79
C GLY A 307 -10.84 28.02 25.12
N PRO A 308 -10.00 28.93 25.66
CA PRO A 308 -9.74 30.21 25.00
C PRO A 308 -9.04 29.98 23.66
N ALA A 309 -9.50 30.65 22.61
CA ALA A 309 -8.93 30.51 21.27
C ALA A 309 -8.01 31.68 20.94
N LEU A 310 -8.60 32.88 20.84
CA LEU A 310 -7.92 34.13 20.53
C LEU A 310 -8.73 35.33 21.04
N HIS A 311 -8.09 36.49 21.13
CA HIS A 311 -8.78 37.76 21.29
C HIS A 311 -8.25 38.77 20.28
N TYR A 312 -9.09 39.74 19.95
CA TYR A 312 -8.73 40.73 18.94
C TYR A 312 -9.38 42.09 19.15
N THR A 313 -8.79 43.10 18.52
CA THR A 313 -9.39 44.42 18.32
C THR A 313 -9.50 44.70 16.83
N THR A 314 -10.58 45.37 16.41
CA THR A 314 -10.83 45.63 14.98
C THR A 314 -11.38 47.02 14.71
N THR A 315 -11.03 47.57 13.55
CA THR A 315 -11.65 48.80 13.00
C THR A 315 -12.88 48.51 12.15
N ALA A 316 -13.25 47.24 11.97
CA ALA A 316 -14.44 46.85 11.22
C ALA A 316 -15.73 47.29 11.95
N LYS A 317 -16.75 47.70 11.18
CA LYS A 317 -18.07 48.06 11.74
C LYS A 317 -18.82 46.84 12.26
N THR A 318 -18.68 45.73 11.55
CA THR A 318 -19.23 44.42 11.93
C THR A 318 -18.05 43.51 12.25
N PRO A 319 -18.08 42.80 13.39
CA PRO A 319 -16.96 41.97 13.79
C PRO A 319 -16.78 40.81 12.79
N PRO A 320 -15.56 40.57 12.29
CA PRO A 320 -15.32 39.66 11.17
C PRO A 320 -15.28 38.20 11.60
N TYR A 321 -15.53 37.29 10.65
CA TYR A 321 -15.28 35.86 10.82
C TYR A 321 -13.80 35.59 10.61
N PHE A 322 -13.24 34.65 11.37
CA PHE A 322 -11.84 34.25 11.24
C PHE A 322 -11.77 32.92 10.50
N LYS A 323 -11.41 32.97 9.22
CA LYS A 323 -11.22 31.74 8.43
C LYS A 323 -9.88 31.11 8.77
N LEU A 324 -9.89 29.80 9.00
CA LEU A 324 -8.71 28.98 9.27
C LEU A 324 -8.38 28.07 8.09
N LEU A 325 -9.40 27.42 7.51
CA LEU A 325 -9.27 26.44 6.43
C LEU A 325 -10.40 26.57 5.41
N THR A 326 -10.12 26.29 4.13
CA THR A 326 -11.15 26.14 3.09
C THR A 326 -11.15 24.71 2.58
N LEU A 327 -12.29 24.02 2.68
CA LEU A 327 -12.55 22.70 2.12
C LEU A 327 -13.31 22.84 0.80
N ASP A 328 -12.69 22.47 -0.31
CA ASP A 328 -13.13 22.88 -1.64
C ASP A 328 -13.18 21.74 -2.67
N GLN A 329 -12.76 20.53 -2.29
CA GLN A 329 -12.79 19.34 -3.13
C GLN A 329 -13.24 18.09 -2.35
N PHE A 330 -13.54 17.02 -3.08
CA PHE A 330 -13.89 15.71 -2.53
C PHE A 330 -12.80 14.69 -2.82
N VAL A 331 -12.43 13.91 -1.80
CA VAL A 331 -11.70 12.66 -1.96
C VAL A 331 -12.63 11.52 -1.55
N GLY A 332 -12.98 10.65 -2.51
CA GLY A 332 -14.13 9.75 -2.39
C GLY A 332 -15.39 10.54 -2.10
N THR A 333 -16.02 10.37 -0.94
CA THR A 333 -17.21 11.14 -0.52
C THR A 333 -16.94 12.21 0.55
N THR A 334 -15.68 12.40 0.96
CA THR A 334 -15.30 13.28 2.08
C THR A 334 -14.75 14.61 1.59
N TRP A 335 -15.12 15.70 2.26
CA TRP A 335 -14.57 17.03 2.03
C TRP A 335 -13.09 17.10 2.41
N THR A 336 -12.30 17.69 1.53
CA THR A 336 -10.86 17.90 1.73
C THR A 336 -10.46 19.26 1.20
N SER A 337 -9.33 19.78 1.68
CA SER A 337 -8.72 20.98 1.12
C SER A 337 -7.78 20.57 0.01
N ARG A 338 -7.77 21.31 -1.10
CA ARG A 338 -6.69 21.16 -2.07
C ARG A 338 -5.37 21.60 -1.44
N SER A 339 -4.42 20.68 -1.38
CA SER A 339 -3.03 21.05 -1.16
C SER A 339 -2.54 21.76 -2.42
N ASP A 340 -2.17 23.01 -2.28
CA ASP A 340 -1.18 23.59 -3.18
C ASP A 340 0.13 23.58 -2.40
N ALA A 341 1.22 23.15 -3.03
CA ALA A 341 2.52 23.29 -2.40
C ALA A 341 2.68 24.77 -2.09
N ALA A 342 2.86 25.12 -0.82
CA ALA A 342 3.08 26.50 -0.42
C ALA A 342 4.27 27.00 -1.23
N THR A 343 3.99 27.73 -2.32
CA THR A 343 5.05 28.23 -3.16
C THR A 343 5.70 29.27 -2.28
N THR A 344 6.99 29.11 -1.99
CA THR A 344 7.71 29.98 -1.05
C THR A 344 7.75 31.45 -1.51
N SER A 345 7.22 31.75 -2.70
CA SER A 345 6.95 33.09 -3.21
C SER A 345 5.68 33.75 -2.66
N ASN A 346 4.70 33.00 -2.17
CA ASN A 346 3.39 33.51 -1.74
C ASN A 346 3.41 33.93 -0.27
N THR A 347 4.20 34.95 0.05
CA THR A 347 4.34 35.47 1.40
C THR A 347 3.13 36.31 1.84
N VAL A 348 2.92 36.42 3.15
CA VAL A 348 1.73 37.07 3.74
C VAL A 348 1.80 38.61 3.81
N ASP A 349 2.95 39.21 3.51
CA ASP A 349 3.12 40.67 3.42
C ASP A 349 2.30 41.26 2.25
N ARG A 350 1.98 40.45 1.25
CA ARG A 350 1.07 40.84 0.17
C ARG A 350 0.27 39.62 -0.31
N ILE A 351 -1.00 39.60 0.08
CA ILE A 351 -1.96 38.61 -0.38
C ILE A 351 -2.74 39.20 -1.55
N GLU A 352 -2.77 38.47 -2.67
CA GLU A 352 -3.46 38.94 -3.86
C GLU A 352 -4.98 38.95 -3.66
N ARG A 353 -5.63 39.83 -4.41
CA ARG A 353 -7.09 39.94 -4.39
C ARG A 353 -7.71 38.62 -4.87
N PRO A 354 -8.79 38.11 -4.23
CA PRO A 354 -9.40 36.86 -4.65
C PRO A 354 -9.84 36.86 -6.12
N PRO A 355 -9.69 35.72 -6.82
CA PRO A 355 -10.02 35.65 -8.23
C PRO A 355 -11.51 35.90 -8.48
N GLY A 356 -11.80 36.87 -9.36
CA GLY A 356 -13.16 37.22 -9.78
C GLY A 356 -13.85 38.33 -9.01
N LEU A 357 -13.21 38.89 -7.98
CA LEU A 357 -13.67 40.13 -7.37
C LEU A 357 -13.39 41.31 -8.32
N SER A 358 -14.45 41.91 -8.88
CA SER A 358 -14.34 43.09 -9.73
C SER A 358 -14.16 44.38 -8.93
N ASP A 359 -13.70 45.44 -9.60
CA ASP A 359 -13.60 46.79 -9.02
C ASP A 359 -14.98 47.46 -8.82
N GLU A 360 -16.04 46.89 -9.37
CA GLU A 360 -17.42 47.38 -9.21
C GLU A 360 -18.02 47.01 -7.85
N VAL A 361 -17.47 45.99 -7.19
CA VAL A 361 -17.86 45.62 -5.82
C VAL A 361 -17.18 46.58 -4.84
N LYS A 362 -17.99 47.28 -4.05
CA LYS A 362 -17.48 48.17 -3.02
C LYS A 362 -16.71 47.37 -1.96
N THR A 363 -15.48 47.79 -1.68
CA THR A 363 -14.63 47.17 -0.65
C THR A 363 -14.09 48.20 0.32
N THR A 364 -14.17 47.92 1.62
CA THR A 364 -13.56 48.74 2.67
C THR A 364 -12.39 48.00 3.30
N LYS A 365 -11.26 48.68 3.54
CA LYS A 365 -10.13 48.07 4.26
C LYS A 365 -10.37 48.14 5.75
N THR A 366 -10.21 47.03 6.44
CA THR A 366 -10.29 46.93 7.90
C THR A 366 -8.99 46.36 8.44
N THR A 367 -8.65 46.75 9.67
CA THR A 367 -7.45 46.31 10.36
C THR A 367 -7.87 45.61 11.64
N THR A 368 -7.34 44.41 11.86
CA THR A 368 -7.62 43.59 13.03
C THR A 368 -6.32 43.13 13.66
N THR A 369 -6.11 43.47 14.92
CA THR A 369 -4.97 42.99 15.72
C THR A 369 -5.42 41.78 16.51
N VAL A 370 -4.75 40.66 16.33
CA VAL A 370 -5.11 39.34 16.88
C VAL A 370 -4.00 38.86 17.81
N VAL A 371 -4.40 38.32 18.95
CA VAL A 371 -3.54 37.66 19.93
C VAL A 371 -4.04 36.23 20.11
N ILE A 372 -3.14 35.26 19.97
CA ILE A 372 -3.48 33.84 20.13
C ILE A 372 -3.36 33.43 21.60
N ASP A 373 -4.45 32.93 22.17
CA ASP A 373 -4.51 32.52 23.58
C ASP A 373 -4.33 31.01 23.77
N GLY A 374 -4.92 30.20 22.89
CA GLY A 374 -4.89 28.74 23.02
C GLY A 374 -4.95 27.93 21.72
N VAL A 375 -5.22 28.58 20.58
CA VAL A 375 -5.18 27.90 19.26
C VAL A 375 -3.74 27.63 18.86
N GLU A 376 -3.37 26.35 18.80
CA GLU A 376 -2.08 25.93 18.28
C GLU A 376 -2.26 25.11 17.01
N THR A 377 -1.99 25.72 15.86
CA THR A 377 -1.98 25.05 14.57
C THR A 377 -0.90 25.63 13.67
N ASP A 378 -0.63 24.97 12.54
CA ASP A 378 0.15 25.57 11.47
C ASP A 378 -0.71 26.42 10.50
N LEU A 379 -2.01 26.56 10.77
CA LEU A 379 -2.96 27.37 10.00
C LEU A 379 -3.23 28.68 10.73
N LEU A 380 -3.25 29.80 10.01
CA LEU A 380 -3.47 31.10 10.63
C LEU A 380 -4.95 31.50 10.57
N PRO A 381 -5.64 31.70 11.72
CA PRO A 381 -6.98 32.26 11.70
C PRO A 381 -6.93 33.73 11.27
N ALA A 382 -7.63 34.10 10.20
CA ALA A 382 -7.60 35.47 9.70
C ALA A 382 -8.94 35.94 9.16
N PRO A 383 -9.30 37.23 9.32
CA PRO A 383 -10.40 37.84 8.59
C PRO A 383 -10.21 37.66 7.09
N ASN A 384 -11.24 37.17 6.40
CA ASN A 384 -11.19 36.83 4.98
C ASN A 384 -12.08 37.77 4.14
N PRO A 385 -11.61 38.24 2.96
CA PRO A 385 -10.29 38.03 2.39
C PRO A 385 -9.21 38.95 2.98
N ALA A 386 -8.13 38.34 3.50
CA ALA A 386 -6.94 39.05 3.93
C ALA A 386 -6.16 39.61 2.72
N SER A 387 -5.56 40.79 2.89
CA SER A 387 -4.71 41.44 1.88
C SER A 387 -3.25 41.56 2.32
N ARG A 388 -3.01 41.51 3.63
CA ARG A 388 -1.70 41.62 4.26
C ARG A 388 -1.77 41.15 5.71
N VAL A 389 -0.72 40.48 6.16
CA VAL A 389 -0.52 40.13 7.57
C VAL A 389 0.87 40.56 8.02
N GLU A 390 0.96 41.20 9.17
CA GLU A 390 2.19 41.75 9.75
C GLU A 390 2.35 41.32 11.21
N GLY A 391 3.58 41.28 11.71
CA GLY A 391 3.87 40.93 13.12
C GLY A 391 4.05 39.44 13.41
N LEU A 392 3.86 38.56 12.42
CA LEU A 392 4.08 37.12 12.59
C LEU A 392 5.57 36.76 12.72
N GLU A 393 5.86 35.86 13.66
CA GLU A 393 7.14 35.16 13.72
C GLU A 393 7.14 33.93 12.81
N GLY A 394 8.29 33.62 12.20
CA GLY A 394 8.44 32.46 11.30
C GLY A 394 8.02 32.71 9.85
N ARG A 395 7.91 31.64 9.05
CA ARG A 395 7.58 31.74 7.62
C ARG A 395 6.16 31.25 7.35
N TRP A 396 5.31 32.19 6.92
CA TRP A 396 3.91 31.98 6.59
C TRP A 396 3.65 32.24 5.11
N PHE A 397 2.84 31.38 4.51
CA PHE A 397 2.50 31.42 3.10
C PHE A 397 1.00 31.30 2.91
N TRP A 398 0.47 31.85 1.82
CA TRP A 398 -0.94 31.74 1.48
C TRP A 398 -1.15 30.92 0.20
N ASN A 399 -2.27 30.20 0.16
CA ASN A 399 -2.67 29.40 -1.00
C ASN A 399 -3.49 30.25 -1.99
N ASN A 400 -3.08 30.24 -3.26
CA ASN A 400 -3.70 31.07 -4.31
C ASN A 400 -5.14 30.69 -4.69
N LEU A 401 -5.59 29.49 -4.33
CA LEU A 401 -6.90 28.96 -4.68
C LEU A 401 -7.83 28.99 -3.47
N THR A 402 -7.35 28.57 -2.30
CA THR A 402 -8.15 28.48 -1.06
C THR A 402 -8.07 29.72 -0.19
N HIS A 403 -7.06 30.59 -0.39
CA HIS A 403 -6.70 31.70 0.49
C HIS A 403 -6.41 31.28 1.94
N THR A 404 -6.17 29.99 2.19
CA THR A 404 -5.70 29.49 3.48
C THR A 404 -4.26 29.96 3.71
N ILE A 405 -3.97 30.44 4.92
CA ILE A 405 -2.65 30.88 5.34
C ILE A 405 -2.04 29.80 6.23
N LYS A 406 -0.86 29.31 5.87
CA LYS A 406 -0.18 28.18 6.52
C LYS A 406 1.30 28.46 6.74
N SER A 407 1.82 27.98 7.86
CA SER A 407 3.24 27.98 8.19
C SER A 407 3.93 26.68 7.77
N THR A 408 5.24 26.76 7.50
CA THR A 408 6.07 25.58 7.17
C THR A 408 7.03 25.17 8.28
N ASN A 409 7.19 26.00 9.32
CA ASN A 409 8.26 25.82 10.32
C ASN A 409 7.94 26.37 11.71
N THR A 410 6.70 26.79 11.94
CA THR A 410 6.23 27.36 13.21
C THR A 410 4.72 27.13 13.36
N THR A 411 4.15 27.45 14.52
CA THR A 411 2.71 27.39 14.80
C THR A 411 2.16 28.78 15.19
N THR A 412 0.84 28.84 15.42
CA THR A 412 0.15 30.02 15.95
C THR A 412 0.46 30.32 17.43
N ARG A 413 1.11 29.40 18.15
CA ARG A 413 1.37 29.53 19.59
C ARG A 413 2.15 30.81 19.90
N GLY A 414 1.60 31.64 20.78
CA GLY A 414 2.24 32.88 21.25
C GLY A 414 2.33 33.99 20.18
N GLN A 415 1.67 33.83 19.04
CA GLN A 415 1.69 34.84 17.98
C GLN A 415 0.80 36.03 18.34
N THR A 416 1.26 37.22 17.99
CA THR A 416 0.48 38.46 17.95
C THR A 416 0.70 39.09 16.59
N TYR A 417 -0.37 39.35 15.85
CA TYR A 417 -0.26 39.80 14.46
C TYR A 417 -1.42 40.71 14.07
N THR A 418 -1.18 41.52 13.04
CA THR A 418 -2.16 42.45 12.50
C THR A 418 -2.53 42.02 11.09
N VAL A 419 -3.83 41.84 10.84
CA VAL A 419 -4.38 41.50 9.53
C VAL A 419 -5.06 42.73 8.94
N THR A 420 -4.66 43.10 7.73
CA THR A 420 -5.44 44.03 6.88
C THR A 420 -6.32 43.21 5.95
N ALA A 421 -7.63 43.30 6.08
CA ALA A 421 -8.61 42.58 5.29
C ALA A 421 -9.50 43.51 4.45
N LEU A 422 -10.20 42.93 3.47
CA LEU A 422 -11.20 43.64 2.68
C LEU A 422 -12.60 43.21 3.11
N GLU A 423 -13.38 44.15 3.62
CA GLU A 423 -14.81 43.98 3.82
C GLU A 423 -15.53 44.17 2.48
N LEU A 424 -16.11 43.09 1.93
CA LEU A 424 -16.83 43.12 0.66
C LEU A 424 -18.29 43.52 0.90
N GLN A 425 -18.78 44.50 0.14
CA GLN A 425 -20.16 45.00 0.23
C GLN A 425 -20.90 44.85 -1.11
N PRO A 426 -21.13 43.61 -1.61
CA PRO A 426 -21.91 43.41 -2.83
C PRO A 426 -23.40 43.67 -2.59
N THR A 427 -24.11 44.16 -3.61
CA THR A 427 -25.58 44.30 -3.55
C THR A 427 -26.28 43.05 -4.06
N ALA A 428 -27.54 42.84 -3.65
CA ALA A 428 -28.37 41.75 -4.16
C ALA A 428 -28.54 41.81 -5.69
N GLU A 429 -28.63 43.01 -6.27
CA GLU A 429 -28.71 43.22 -7.71
C GLU A 429 -27.43 42.78 -8.43
N GLN A 430 -26.26 43.08 -7.87
CA GLN A 430 -24.97 42.64 -8.42
C GLN A 430 -24.88 41.12 -8.44
N LEU A 431 -25.31 40.45 -7.36
CA LEU A 431 -25.34 38.99 -7.28
C LEU A 431 -26.37 38.37 -8.22
N ARG A 432 -27.57 38.95 -8.34
CA ARG A 432 -28.61 38.49 -9.27
C ARG A 432 -28.21 38.65 -10.74
N ALA A 433 -27.41 39.68 -11.04
CA ALA A 433 -26.86 39.95 -12.37
C ALA A 433 -25.60 39.12 -12.69
N ALA A 434 -24.99 38.44 -11.71
CA ALA A 434 -23.78 37.67 -11.88
C ALA A 434 -24.00 36.43 -12.77
N ARG A 435 -23.78 36.61 -14.07
CA ARG A 435 -23.95 35.56 -15.10
C ARG A 435 -22.68 35.47 -15.93
N GLY A 436 -22.36 34.27 -16.41
CA GLY A 436 -21.25 34.07 -17.33
C GLY A 436 -20.50 32.77 -17.09
N ARG A 437 -19.35 32.62 -17.75
CA ARG A 437 -18.50 31.44 -17.60
C ARG A 437 -17.61 31.58 -16.37
N TYR A 438 -17.64 30.58 -15.49
CA TYR A 438 -16.75 30.53 -14.33
C TYR A 438 -15.27 30.45 -14.76
N PRO A 439 -14.34 31.07 -14.02
CA PRO A 439 -12.91 30.90 -14.24
C PRO A 439 -12.48 29.43 -14.11
N VAL A 440 -11.41 29.06 -14.82
CA VAL A 440 -10.87 27.68 -14.79
C VAL A 440 -10.48 27.26 -13.37
N SER A 441 -10.01 28.19 -12.54
CA SER A 441 -9.66 27.93 -11.14
C SER A 441 -10.86 27.53 -10.26
N VAL A 442 -12.07 27.96 -10.63
CA VAL A 442 -13.33 27.74 -9.88
C VAL A 442 -14.10 26.53 -10.39
N ALA A 443 -13.91 26.13 -11.65
CA ALA A 443 -14.60 24.98 -12.24
C ALA A 443 -14.49 23.67 -11.42
N PRO A 444 -13.37 23.33 -10.74
CA PRO A 444 -13.30 22.18 -9.85
C PRO A 444 -14.32 22.22 -8.70
N ASN A 445 -14.74 23.40 -8.24
CA ASN A 445 -15.71 23.58 -7.16
C ASN A 445 -17.16 23.31 -7.58
N LEU A 446 -17.39 22.84 -8.81
CA LEU A 446 -18.66 22.29 -9.28
C LEU A 446 -18.74 20.76 -9.12
N LYS A 447 -17.59 20.09 -8.91
CA LYS A 447 -17.54 18.64 -8.95
C LYS A 447 -18.17 18.03 -7.70
N LEU A 448 -19.01 17.02 -7.94
CA LEU A 448 -19.53 16.10 -6.93
C LEU A 448 -19.17 14.66 -7.31
N PRO A 449 -18.68 13.84 -6.37
CA PRO A 449 -18.36 12.44 -6.62
C PRO A 449 -19.61 11.61 -6.94
N PHE A 450 -19.37 10.40 -7.45
CA PHE A 450 -20.38 9.36 -7.69
C PHE A 450 -19.92 8.06 -7.01
N PRO A 451 -20.84 7.26 -6.42
CA PRO A 451 -22.28 7.53 -6.26
C PRO A 451 -22.55 8.67 -5.25
N ARG A 452 -23.77 9.24 -5.29
CA ARG A 452 -24.23 10.24 -4.31
C ARG A 452 -25.72 10.04 -4.00
N PRO A 453 -26.19 10.34 -2.78
CA PRO A 453 -27.60 10.24 -2.42
C PRO A 453 -28.48 11.10 -3.33
N ALA A 454 -29.58 10.52 -3.83
CA ALA A 454 -30.51 11.20 -4.73
C ALA A 454 -31.23 12.38 -4.05
N ILE A 455 -31.45 12.31 -2.74
CA ILE A 455 -32.11 13.34 -1.94
C ILE A 455 -31.43 14.70 -2.09
N ILE A 456 -30.09 14.76 -2.21
CA ILE A 456 -29.37 16.02 -2.34
C ILE A 456 -29.84 16.82 -3.56
N ALA A 457 -29.84 16.19 -4.74
CA ALA A 457 -30.23 16.85 -5.97
C ALA A 457 -31.76 17.05 -6.08
N ALA A 458 -32.55 16.12 -5.54
CA ALA A 458 -34.00 16.21 -5.51
C ALA A 458 -34.47 17.38 -4.63
N THR A 459 -33.94 17.50 -3.41
CA THR A 459 -34.23 18.59 -2.48
C THR A 459 -33.75 19.92 -3.05
N ALA A 460 -32.52 19.99 -3.57
CA ALA A 460 -32.01 21.23 -4.17
C ALA A 460 -32.92 21.75 -5.30
N LYS A 461 -33.38 20.86 -6.19
CA LYS A 461 -34.29 21.21 -7.28
C LYS A 461 -35.68 21.62 -6.78
N SER A 462 -36.22 20.94 -5.77
CA SER A 462 -37.54 21.26 -5.20
C SER A 462 -37.53 22.61 -4.48
N VAL A 463 -36.50 22.89 -3.70
CA VAL A 463 -36.39 24.12 -2.89
C VAL A 463 -36.18 25.35 -3.77
N THR A 464 -35.52 25.17 -4.92
CA THR A 464 -35.20 26.26 -5.85
C THR A 464 -36.17 26.38 -7.01
N GLU A 465 -37.32 25.68 -6.94
CA GLU A 465 -38.37 25.80 -7.94
C GLU A 465 -38.87 27.25 -8.04
N GLY A 466 -38.80 27.83 -9.24
CA GLY A 466 -39.20 29.22 -9.49
C GLY A 466 -38.10 30.27 -9.24
N ALA A 467 -36.89 29.88 -8.80
CA ALA A 467 -35.77 30.82 -8.67
C ALA A 467 -35.37 31.42 -10.04
N ALA A 468 -35.23 32.75 -10.10
CA ALA A 468 -34.95 33.47 -11.36
C ALA A 468 -33.45 33.60 -11.68
N SER A 469 -32.57 33.30 -10.71
CA SER A 469 -31.11 33.35 -10.82
C SER A 469 -30.43 32.38 -9.87
N ASP A 470 -29.15 32.11 -10.09
CA ASP A 470 -28.30 31.32 -9.17
C ASP A 470 -28.27 31.94 -7.76
N TYR A 471 -28.33 33.27 -7.68
CA TYR A 471 -28.38 33.98 -6.40
C TYR A 471 -29.72 33.75 -5.68
N ASP A 472 -30.84 33.85 -6.40
CA ASP A 472 -32.16 33.57 -5.81
C ASP A 472 -32.27 32.10 -5.38
N ALA A 473 -31.65 31.17 -6.12
CA ALA A 473 -31.53 29.77 -5.74
C ALA A 473 -30.68 29.60 -4.47
N ALA A 474 -29.55 30.30 -4.35
CA ALA A 474 -28.71 30.27 -3.16
C ALA A 474 -29.43 30.79 -1.90
N VAL A 475 -30.18 31.89 -2.02
CA VAL A 475 -31.01 32.42 -0.93
C VAL A 475 -32.10 31.42 -0.55
N ALA A 476 -32.80 30.82 -1.52
CA ALA A 476 -33.82 29.81 -1.24
C ALA A 476 -33.25 28.57 -0.52
N LEU A 477 -32.06 28.10 -0.89
CA LEU A 477 -31.38 27.01 -0.18
C LEU A 477 -31.02 27.39 1.26
N GLN A 478 -30.53 28.62 1.49
CA GLN A 478 -30.23 29.11 2.83
C GLN A 478 -31.52 29.15 3.68
N ASP A 479 -32.59 29.75 3.14
CA ASP A 479 -33.85 29.91 3.87
C ASP A 479 -34.51 28.57 4.20
N TYR A 480 -34.41 27.58 3.30
CA TYR A 480 -34.87 26.22 3.55
C TYR A 480 -34.13 25.57 4.74
N LEU A 481 -32.80 25.66 4.74
CA LEU A 481 -31.96 25.09 5.81
C LEU A 481 -32.13 25.83 7.14
N ARG A 482 -32.50 27.11 7.11
CA ARG A 482 -32.84 27.92 8.28
C ARG A 482 -34.30 27.75 8.74
N GLY A 483 -35.10 26.97 8.00
CA GLY A 483 -36.50 26.77 8.29
C GLY A 483 -36.72 26.01 9.60
N SER A 484 -37.90 26.18 10.21
CA SER A 484 -38.27 25.58 11.50
C SER A 484 -38.34 24.05 11.52
N ALA A 485 -38.10 23.38 10.39
CA ALA A 485 -38.05 21.93 10.30
C ALA A 485 -36.64 21.37 10.58
N PHE A 486 -35.65 22.24 10.74
CA PHE A 486 -34.28 21.87 11.05
C PHE A 486 -33.91 22.26 12.47
N ASP A 487 -33.29 21.32 13.19
CA ASP A 487 -32.83 21.51 14.56
C ASP A 487 -31.30 21.60 14.61
N TYR A 488 -30.80 22.54 15.42
CA TYR A 488 -29.38 22.64 15.72
C TYR A 488 -29.03 21.75 16.91
N ASP A 489 -28.26 20.69 16.66
CA ASP A 489 -27.86 19.69 17.65
C ASP A 489 -26.43 19.18 17.37
N THR A 490 -25.55 19.27 18.36
CA THR A 490 -24.16 18.80 18.27
C THR A 490 -23.99 17.31 18.59
N ASP A 491 -24.95 16.70 19.28
CA ASP A 491 -24.86 15.35 19.83
C ASP A 491 -25.61 14.33 18.95
N ALA A 492 -26.82 14.66 18.47
CA ALA A 492 -27.66 13.74 17.68
C ALA A 492 -26.94 13.06 16.49
N PRO A 493 -26.15 13.76 15.66
CA PRO A 493 -25.42 13.11 14.55
C PRO A 493 -24.43 12.03 14.98
N VAL A 494 -23.83 12.15 16.16
CA VAL A 494 -22.89 11.16 16.68
C VAL A 494 -23.63 9.93 17.18
N GLU A 495 -24.70 10.15 17.97
CA GLU A 495 -25.52 9.07 18.52
C GLU A 495 -26.19 8.23 17.42
N ASP A 496 -26.60 8.88 16.34
CA ASP A 496 -27.25 8.25 15.19
C ASP A 496 -26.27 7.78 14.10
N GLY A 497 -24.95 7.94 14.31
CA GLY A 497 -23.90 7.37 13.46
C GLY A 497 -23.69 8.05 12.11
N TYR A 498 -23.99 9.34 11.99
CA TYR A 498 -23.82 10.13 10.76
C TYR A 498 -22.94 11.39 10.91
N ASP A 499 -21.95 11.44 11.81
CA ASP A 499 -21.11 12.65 12.00
C ASP A 499 -20.16 12.96 10.82
N GLY A 500 -19.82 14.25 10.67
CA GLY A 500 -18.95 14.80 9.63
C GLY A 500 -19.71 15.47 8.47
N GLY A 501 -19.05 15.68 7.34
CA GLY A 501 -19.65 16.39 6.19
C GLY A 501 -19.70 15.60 4.88
N GLY A 502 -19.43 14.29 4.91
CA GLY A 502 -19.39 13.47 3.69
C GLY A 502 -20.75 13.35 2.98
N LEU A 503 -20.77 13.02 1.68
CA LEU A 503 -22.03 13.02 0.92
C LEU A 503 -23.13 12.11 1.48
N ASP A 504 -22.77 10.93 1.99
CA ASP A 504 -23.75 9.99 2.55
C ASP A 504 -24.34 10.54 3.86
N VAL A 505 -23.49 11.14 4.69
CA VAL A 505 -23.89 11.87 5.91
C VAL A 505 -24.87 13.00 5.58
N ILE A 506 -24.62 13.77 4.51
CA ILE A 506 -25.53 14.84 4.10
C ILE A 506 -26.86 14.29 3.56
N GLY A 507 -26.84 13.11 2.93
CA GLY A 507 -28.07 12.40 2.59
C GLY A 507 -28.93 12.16 3.82
N THR A 508 -28.35 11.54 4.86
CA THR A 508 -29.01 11.28 6.14
C THR A 508 -29.46 12.57 6.82
N PHE A 509 -28.62 13.60 6.87
CA PHE A 509 -28.95 14.90 7.47
C PHE A 509 -30.18 15.54 6.82
N LEU A 510 -30.34 15.45 5.48
CA LEU A 510 -31.53 15.98 4.81
C LEU A 510 -32.81 15.19 5.11
N GLU A 511 -32.69 13.95 5.57
CA GLU A 511 -33.80 13.10 6.03
C GLU A 511 -34.14 13.38 7.50
N VAL A 512 -33.13 13.37 8.37
CA VAL A 512 -33.27 13.55 9.84
C VAL A 512 -33.53 15.01 10.22
N LYS A 513 -32.92 15.95 9.50
CA LYS A 513 -32.98 17.41 9.70
C LYS A 513 -32.48 17.90 11.06
N SER A 514 -31.62 17.12 11.72
CA SER A 514 -30.93 17.53 12.95
C SER A 514 -29.42 17.46 12.76
N GLY A 515 -28.70 18.51 13.17
CA GLY A 515 -27.24 18.53 13.13
C GLY A 515 -26.66 19.89 13.51
N TYR A 516 -25.36 20.08 13.32
CA TYR A 516 -24.66 21.33 13.62
C TYR A 516 -24.02 21.96 12.37
N CYS A 517 -23.28 23.06 12.52
CA CYS A 517 -22.81 23.92 11.42
C CYS A 517 -22.11 23.19 10.25
N VAL A 518 -21.38 22.10 10.51
CA VAL A 518 -20.77 21.24 9.47
C VAL A 518 -21.83 20.66 8.53
N HIS A 519 -22.93 20.17 9.07
CA HIS A 519 -24.01 19.54 8.30
C HIS A 519 -24.74 20.59 7.46
N PHE A 520 -25.11 21.73 8.06
CA PHE A 520 -25.78 22.83 7.36
C PHE A 520 -24.92 23.42 6.24
N SER A 521 -23.66 23.73 6.53
CA SER A 521 -22.73 24.30 5.55
C SER A 521 -22.44 23.33 4.40
N SER A 522 -22.22 22.05 4.72
CA SER A 522 -22.00 21.01 3.73
C SER A 522 -23.25 20.76 2.89
N ALA A 523 -24.43 20.67 3.49
CA ALA A 523 -25.70 20.52 2.78
C ALA A 523 -25.93 21.65 1.77
N MET A 524 -25.76 22.91 2.20
CA MET A 524 -25.90 24.05 1.31
C MET A 524 -24.89 23.98 0.16
N ALA A 525 -23.62 23.68 0.46
CA ALA A 525 -22.57 23.62 -0.56
C ALA A 525 -22.83 22.51 -1.59
N VAL A 526 -23.23 21.30 -1.17
CA VAL A 526 -23.48 20.20 -2.11
C VAL A 526 -24.78 20.38 -2.90
N MET A 527 -25.82 20.95 -2.29
CA MET A 527 -27.04 21.32 -3.00
C MET A 527 -26.75 22.39 -4.07
N ALA A 528 -26.00 23.45 -3.72
CA ALA A 528 -25.57 24.48 -4.66
C ALA A 528 -24.75 23.88 -5.83
N ARG A 529 -23.76 23.02 -5.53
CA ARG A 529 -22.99 22.31 -6.57
C ARG A 529 -23.87 21.46 -7.49
N SER A 530 -24.90 20.82 -6.94
CA SER A 530 -25.83 19.99 -7.74
C SER A 530 -26.67 20.82 -8.72
N LEU A 531 -26.87 22.11 -8.43
CA LEU A 531 -27.54 23.08 -9.29
C LEU A 531 -26.58 23.79 -10.26
N GLY A 532 -25.28 23.48 -10.21
CA GLY A 532 -24.27 24.12 -11.06
C GLY A 532 -23.70 25.42 -10.50
N ILE A 533 -23.91 25.72 -9.21
CA ILE A 533 -23.34 26.87 -8.52
C ILE A 533 -22.04 26.43 -7.82
N PRO A 534 -20.87 27.01 -8.13
CA PRO A 534 -19.63 26.64 -7.48
C PRO A 534 -19.70 27.02 -6.00
N ALA A 535 -19.45 26.06 -5.12
CA ALA A 535 -19.51 26.25 -3.67
C ALA A 535 -18.32 25.60 -2.99
N ARG A 536 -17.91 26.09 -1.83
CA ARG A 536 -16.87 25.50 -0.96
C ARG A 536 -17.24 25.78 0.50
N ILE A 537 -16.53 25.17 1.45
CA ILE A 537 -16.78 25.34 2.88
C ILE A 537 -15.58 26.03 3.50
N ALA A 538 -15.82 27.06 4.28
CA ALA A 538 -14.83 27.68 5.14
C ALA A 538 -15.02 27.15 6.56
N VAL A 539 -13.92 26.86 7.24
CA VAL A 539 -13.86 26.42 8.63
C VAL A 539 -13.01 27.42 9.41
N GLY A 540 -13.46 27.81 10.59
CA GLY A 540 -12.76 28.78 11.44
C GLY A 540 -13.58 29.18 12.66
N TYR A 541 -13.55 30.46 13.02
CA TYR A 541 -14.25 30.99 14.19
C TYR A 541 -15.26 32.07 13.82
N LEU A 542 -16.37 32.07 14.54
CA LEU A 542 -17.26 33.21 14.66
C LEU A 542 -16.56 34.39 15.35
N PRO A 543 -17.14 35.60 15.29
CA PRO A 543 -16.47 36.79 15.83
C PRO A 543 -16.33 36.82 17.36
N GLY A 544 -16.94 35.86 18.08
CA GLY A 544 -16.92 35.77 19.53
C GLY A 544 -17.76 36.84 20.25
N SER A 545 -17.51 37.00 21.54
CA SER A 545 -18.25 37.91 22.42
C SER A 545 -17.47 39.20 22.67
N PRO A 546 -18.13 40.38 22.75
CA PRO A 546 -17.46 41.62 23.13
C PRO A 546 -16.94 41.54 24.57
N SER A 547 -15.70 41.99 24.79
CA SER A 547 -15.11 42.02 26.14
C SER A 547 -15.72 43.17 26.95
N SER A 548 -16.02 42.92 28.22
CA SER A 548 -16.60 43.90 29.15
C SER A 548 -15.62 44.99 29.63
N SER A 549 -14.36 44.92 29.18
CA SER A 549 -13.22 45.74 29.64
C SER A 549 -12.82 46.87 28.69
N ALA A 550 -13.66 47.24 27.72
CA ALA A 550 -13.35 48.28 26.75
C ALA A 550 -13.30 49.69 27.38
N GLU A 551 -12.15 50.04 27.96
CA GLU A 551 -11.88 51.38 28.54
C GLU A 551 -11.46 52.44 27.50
N ASP A 552 -11.16 52.06 26.26
CA ASP A 552 -10.80 52.98 25.18
C ASP A 552 -11.42 52.50 23.86
N ASP A 553 -11.92 53.43 23.04
CA ASP A 553 -12.64 53.42 21.73
C ASP A 553 -12.28 52.33 20.69
N THR A 554 -12.02 51.10 21.13
CA THR A 554 -11.54 49.94 20.37
C THR A 554 -12.38 48.72 20.77
N ASN A 555 -13.15 48.22 19.81
CA ASN A 555 -14.01 47.05 20.01
C ASN A 555 -13.15 45.79 20.21
N ARG A 556 -12.98 45.37 21.47
CA ARG A 556 -12.27 44.15 21.85
C ARG A 556 -13.26 42.99 21.91
N TYR A 557 -12.86 41.85 21.34
CA TYR A 557 -13.63 40.61 21.32
C TYR A 557 -12.80 39.44 21.83
N GLU A 558 -13.47 38.50 22.49
CA GLU A 558 -12.93 37.25 22.99
C GLU A 558 -13.57 36.10 22.22
N VAL A 559 -12.75 35.17 21.75
CA VAL A 559 -13.15 34.01 20.95
C VAL A 559 -12.69 32.75 21.66
N ASP A 560 -13.56 31.76 21.77
CA ASP A 560 -13.27 30.47 22.39
C ASP A 560 -13.53 29.28 21.45
N SER A 561 -13.37 28.06 21.95
CA SER A 561 -13.59 26.84 21.18
C SER A 561 -15.05 26.63 20.76
N HIS A 562 -16.03 27.14 21.51
CA HIS A 562 -17.45 27.06 21.14
C HIS A 562 -17.82 28.04 20.03
N ASP A 563 -16.96 29.01 19.73
CA ASP A 563 -17.08 29.87 18.55
C ASP A 563 -16.60 29.22 17.25
N LEU A 564 -16.08 27.98 17.29
CA LEU A 564 -15.77 27.22 16.08
C LEU A 564 -16.99 27.09 15.18
N HIS A 565 -16.78 27.26 13.88
CA HIS A 565 -17.87 27.30 12.92
C HIS A 565 -17.44 26.93 11.50
N ALA A 566 -18.41 26.39 10.75
CA ALA A 566 -18.27 26.09 9.34
C ALA A 566 -19.39 26.79 8.56
N TRP A 567 -19.03 27.47 7.47
CA TRP A 567 -19.97 28.19 6.61
C TRP A 567 -19.66 27.97 5.13
N PRO A 568 -20.68 27.91 4.25
CA PRO A 568 -20.47 27.80 2.82
C PRO A 568 -20.07 29.15 2.21
N GLU A 569 -19.22 29.10 1.18
CA GLU A 569 -18.95 30.21 0.27
C GLU A 569 -19.38 29.82 -1.13
N LEU A 570 -20.19 30.65 -1.78
CA LEU A 570 -20.65 30.44 -3.16
C LEU A 570 -20.00 31.46 -4.08
N TYR A 571 -19.74 31.04 -5.32
CA TYR A 571 -19.03 31.88 -6.30
C TYR A 571 -19.99 32.54 -7.28
N PHE A 572 -19.91 33.87 -7.38
CA PHE A 572 -20.66 34.67 -8.34
C PHE A 572 -19.71 35.43 -9.28
N VAL A 573 -19.92 35.30 -10.59
CA VAL A 573 -19.08 35.95 -11.60
C VAL A 573 -19.10 37.48 -11.41
N GLY A 574 -17.92 38.09 -11.28
CA GLY A 574 -17.77 39.54 -11.05
C GLY A 574 -17.79 39.96 -9.59
N VAL A 575 -18.25 39.09 -8.68
CA VAL A 575 -18.23 39.34 -7.22
C VAL A 575 -17.19 38.47 -6.51
N GLY A 576 -16.98 37.24 -6.98
CA GLY A 576 -16.08 36.26 -6.36
C GLY A 576 -16.80 35.37 -5.35
N TRP A 577 -16.04 34.87 -4.36
CA TRP A 577 -16.56 34.03 -3.28
C TRP A 577 -17.24 34.90 -2.22
N VAL A 578 -18.51 34.62 -1.93
CA VAL A 578 -19.29 35.29 -0.88
C VAL A 578 -19.83 34.26 0.13
N PRO A 579 -19.76 34.53 1.44
CA PRO A 579 -20.28 33.63 2.46
C PRO A 579 -21.81 33.60 2.49
N PHE A 580 -22.39 32.46 2.87
CA PHE A 580 -23.80 32.34 3.27
C PHE A 580 -23.86 31.74 4.67
N GLU A 581 -24.98 31.90 5.37
CA GLU A 581 -25.14 31.36 6.72
C GLU A 581 -26.40 30.50 6.85
N PRO A 582 -26.33 29.21 6.47
CA PRO A 582 -27.47 28.30 6.53
C PRO A 582 -27.77 27.79 7.94
N THR A 583 -26.90 28.02 8.94
CA THR A 583 -27.05 27.44 10.27
C THR A 583 -28.06 28.24 11.10
N PRO A 584 -29.19 27.65 11.54
CA PRO A 584 -30.14 28.34 12.42
C PRO A 584 -29.48 28.76 13.74
N GLY A 585 -29.81 29.95 14.24
CA GLY A 585 -29.37 30.43 15.57
C GLY A 585 -27.87 30.68 15.75
N ARG A 586 -27.04 30.43 14.72
CA ARG A 586 -25.59 30.65 14.73
C ARG A 586 -25.20 31.65 13.63
N GLY A 587 -24.12 32.39 13.88
CA GLY A 587 -23.60 33.36 12.93
C GLY A 587 -24.55 34.51 12.60
N THR A 588 -24.24 35.23 11.52
CA THR A 588 -24.99 36.43 11.09
C THR A 588 -25.25 36.30 9.59
N VAL A 589 -26.53 36.30 9.20
CA VAL A 589 -26.89 36.31 7.79
C VAL A 589 -26.44 37.63 7.15
N PRO A 590 -25.59 37.60 6.11
CA PRO A 590 -25.15 38.79 5.42
C PRO A 590 -26.33 39.60 4.87
N ASP A 591 -26.20 40.93 4.82
CA ASP A 591 -27.30 41.81 4.37
C ASP A 591 -27.80 41.45 2.96
N TYR A 592 -26.89 41.06 2.06
CA TYR A 592 -27.23 40.62 0.71
C TYR A 592 -27.90 39.24 0.66
N ALA A 593 -27.97 38.49 1.75
CA ALA A 593 -28.59 37.16 1.80
C ALA A 593 -29.83 37.13 2.71
N ARG A 594 -30.33 38.31 3.15
CA ARG A 594 -31.59 38.42 3.88
C ARG A 594 -32.78 38.51 2.93
N PRO A 595 -33.94 37.93 3.30
CA PRO A 595 -35.18 38.18 2.58
C PRO A 595 -35.50 39.68 2.51
N ALA A 596 -35.96 40.15 1.36
CA ALA A 596 -36.18 41.58 1.09
C ALA A 596 -37.23 42.28 1.98
N ASP A 597 -37.96 41.53 2.81
CA ASP A 597 -39.05 42.04 3.66
C ASP A 597 -38.73 42.10 5.17
N ALA A 598 -37.49 41.85 5.60
CA ALA A 598 -37.13 41.92 7.02
C ALA A 598 -36.76 43.36 7.48
N THR A 599 -37.78 44.21 7.67
CA THR A 599 -37.66 45.36 8.58
C THR A 599 -37.76 44.89 10.03
N THR A 600 -36.69 45.07 10.80
CA THR A 600 -36.52 44.92 12.27
C THR A 600 -37.73 45.50 13.06
N PRO A 601 -38.21 44.87 14.16
CA PRO A 601 -37.49 44.79 15.46
C PRO A 601 -37.58 43.49 16.32
N GLU A 602 -36.45 43.22 17.00
CA GLU A 602 -36.21 42.86 18.42
C GLU A 602 -37.02 41.73 19.14
N ASP A 603 -36.25 40.82 19.75
CA ASP A 603 -36.50 39.90 20.89
C ASP A 603 -37.82 39.10 21.03
N VAL A 604 -37.71 37.75 20.97
CA VAL A 604 -38.41 36.83 21.90
C VAL A 604 -37.55 35.56 22.15
N PRO A 605 -37.45 35.03 23.40
CA PRO A 605 -36.60 33.90 23.77
C PRO A 605 -37.18 32.51 23.45
N ALA A 606 -36.30 31.51 23.52
CA ALA A 606 -36.53 30.06 23.38
C ALA A 606 -37.67 29.49 24.23
N SER A 607 -38.50 28.61 23.66
CA SER A 607 -39.27 27.61 24.42
C SER A 607 -39.83 26.45 23.59
N ALA A 608 -39.46 25.24 24.04
CA ALA A 608 -40.21 23.98 24.10
C ALA A 608 -40.69 23.23 22.84
N ALA A 609 -40.13 22.02 22.67
CA ALA A 609 -40.61 20.91 21.84
C ALA A 609 -42.02 20.41 22.25
N PRO A 610 -42.74 19.71 21.34
CA PRO A 610 -42.91 18.25 21.53
C PRO A 610 -43.05 17.36 20.26
N THR A 611 -42.41 16.18 20.33
CA THR A 611 -42.92 14.79 20.20
C THR A 611 -43.90 14.34 19.08
N THR A 612 -43.34 13.54 18.15
CA THR A 612 -43.72 12.25 17.49
C THR A 612 -45.16 11.90 17.06
N THR A 613 -45.35 11.44 15.81
CA THR A 613 -45.54 10.01 15.36
C THR A 613 -45.99 9.88 13.87
N PRO A 614 -45.77 8.72 13.20
CA PRO A 614 -45.48 8.63 11.77
C PRO A 614 -46.67 8.17 10.89
N ARG A 615 -46.57 8.39 9.57
CA ARG A 615 -47.41 7.70 8.58
C ARG A 615 -46.68 7.36 7.29
N SER A 616 -46.50 6.05 7.09
CA SER A 616 -46.09 5.39 5.85
C SER A 616 -47.20 5.42 4.80
N ASP A 617 -46.85 5.53 3.52
CA ASP A 617 -47.16 4.48 2.53
C ASP A 617 -46.51 4.69 1.15
N ASP A 618 -46.25 3.54 0.53
CA ASP A 618 -45.50 3.23 -0.68
C ASP A 618 -46.00 3.86 -2.00
N GLY A 619 -45.06 3.99 -2.95
CA GLY A 619 -45.37 4.24 -4.36
C GLY A 619 -44.14 4.19 -5.26
N GLY A 620 -43.64 2.99 -5.59
CA GLY A 620 -42.50 2.79 -6.47
C GLY A 620 -42.77 3.16 -7.94
N ILE A 621 -41.76 3.74 -8.60
CA ILE A 621 -41.66 3.78 -10.07
C ILE A 621 -40.21 3.50 -10.49
N THR A 622 -40.08 2.54 -11.38
CA THR A 622 -38.88 2.02 -12.05
C THR A 622 -38.44 2.88 -13.25
N ALA A 623 -37.15 2.72 -13.61
CA ALA A 623 -36.47 3.08 -14.88
C ALA A 623 -35.95 4.54 -14.96
N ASP A 624 -34.78 4.86 -15.51
CA ASP A 624 -33.84 4.11 -16.35
C ASP A 624 -32.43 4.72 -16.22
N SER A 625 -31.40 3.89 -16.36
CA SER A 625 -30.00 4.27 -16.14
C SER A 625 -29.39 4.96 -17.36
N GLY A 626 -28.99 6.22 -17.20
CA GLY A 626 -28.26 6.98 -18.22
C GLY A 626 -26.81 6.50 -18.39
N ALA A 627 -26.52 5.96 -19.56
CA ALA A 627 -25.25 5.37 -19.96
C ALA A 627 -24.04 6.35 -19.91
N VAL A 628 -22.93 5.86 -19.35
CA VAL A 628 -21.60 6.47 -19.43
C VAL A 628 -21.06 6.33 -20.87
N PRO A 629 -20.39 7.35 -21.45
CA PRO A 629 -19.91 7.30 -22.82
C PRO A 629 -18.92 6.14 -23.05
N ALA A 630 -19.27 5.22 -23.94
CA ALA A 630 -18.56 3.97 -24.27
C ALA A 630 -17.09 4.15 -24.73
N ALA A 631 -16.60 5.38 -24.88
CA ALA A 631 -15.22 5.70 -25.24
C ALA A 631 -14.27 5.63 -24.03
N GLN A 632 -14.70 6.09 -22.85
CA GLN A 632 -13.90 5.99 -21.62
C GLN A 632 -13.88 4.56 -21.08
N ALA A 633 -14.99 3.83 -21.20
CA ALA A 633 -15.04 2.40 -20.89
C ALA A 633 -14.10 1.58 -21.79
N ARG A 634 -14.05 1.86 -23.11
CA ARG A 634 -13.15 1.16 -24.05
C ARG A 634 -11.66 1.45 -23.80
N GLN A 635 -11.30 2.66 -23.39
CA GLN A 635 -9.91 3.01 -23.08
C GLN A 635 -9.45 2.36 -21.77
N GLN A 636 -10.35 2.26 -20.79
CA GLN A 636 -10.11 1.57 -19.52
C GLN A 636 -10.10 0.04 -19.70
N GLU A 637 -10.94 -0.52 -20.57
CA GLU A 637 -10.89 -1.93 -20.99
C GLU A 637 -9.60 -2.25 -21.73
N ALA A 638 -9.17 -1.42 -22.69
CA ALA A 638 -7.93 -1.63 -23.41
C ALA A 638 -6.71 -1.61 -22.48
N ALA A 639 -6.67 -0.68 -21.52
CA ALA A 639 -5.64 -0.64 -20.49
C ALA A 639 -5.70 -1.87 -19.57
N THR A 640 -6.90 -2.35 -19.24
CA THR A 640 -7.10 -3.55 -18.41
C THR A 640 -6.73 -4.84 -19.15
N LEU A 641 -7.00 -4.94 -20.45
CA LEU A 641 -6.64 -6.06 -21.32
C LEU A 641 -5.12 -6.11 -21.57
N LEU A 642 -4.46 -4.95 -21.73
CA LEU A 642 -3.00 -4.87 -21.80
C LEU A 642 -2.34 -5.25 -20.46
N ARG A 643 -2.89 -4.78 -19.33
CA ARG A 643 -2.39 -5.14 -17.98
C ARG A 643 -2.57 -6.62 -17.68
N SER A 644 -3.73 -7.19 -17.99
CA SER A 644 -3.99 -8.63 -17.84
C SER A 644 -3.18 -9.48 -18.83
N GLY A 645 -2.95 -8.99 -20.04
CA GLY A 645 -2.05 -9.61 -21.02
C GLY A 645 -0.59 -9.62 -20.55
N LEU A 646 -0.11 -8.53 -19.96
CA LEU A 646 1.25 -8.45 -19.39
C LEU A 646 1.38 -9.30 -18.11
N PHE A 647 0.32 -9.37 -17.30
CA PHE A 647 0.22 -10.30 -16.17
C PHE A 647 0.31 -11.75 -16.62
N LEU A 648 -0.45 -12.13 -17.65
CA LEU A 648 -0.38 -13.47 -18.24
C LEU A 648 1.01 -13.75 -18.83
N ALA A 649 1.64 -12.76 -19.46
CA ALA A 649 3.01 -12.88 -19.98
C ALA A 649 4.04 -13.07 -18.86
N LEU A 650 3.91 -12.37 -17.73
CA LEU A 650 4.78 -12.53 -16.56
C LEU A 650 4.58 -13.90 -15.89
N VAL A 651 3.33 -14.35 -15.75
CA VAL A 651 3.00 -15.70 -15.25
C VAL A 651 3.55 -16.78 -16.17
N LEU A 652 3.40 -16.63 -17.49
CA LEU A 652 3.99 -17.52 -18.49
C LEU A 652 5.52 -17.50 -18.43
N ALA A 653 6.14 -16.33 -18.31
CA ALA A 653 7.59 -16.21 -18.15
C ALA A 653 8.07 -16.95 -16.89
N LEU A 654 7.36 -16.80 -15.77
CA LEU A 654 7.65 -17.51 -14.53
C LEU A 654 7.45 -19.03 -14.67
N LEU A 655 6.37 -19.48 -15.33
CA LEU A 655 6.11 -20.90 -15.58
C LEU A 655 7.14 -21.54 -16.51
N LEU A 656 7.71 -20.78 -17.45
CA LEU A 656 8.73 -21.25 -18.39
C LEU A 656 10.16 -21.24 -17.82
N THR A 657 10.42 -20.56 -16.69
CA THR A 657 11.75 -20.52 -16.07
C THR A 657 12.37 -21.92 -15.80
N PRO A 658 11.64 -22.93 -15.29
CA PRO A 658 12.00 -24.35 -15.38
C PRO A 658 12.71 -24.81 -16.66
N GLY A 659 12.04 -24.65 -17.81
CA GLY A 659 12.53 -25.10 -19.12
C GLY A 659 13.77 -24.33 -19.55
N VAL A 660 13.79 -23.01 -19.32
CA VAL A 660 14.94 -22.15 -19.64
C VAL A 660 16.18 -22.55 -18.83
N VAL A 661 16.02 -22.82 -17.52
CA VAL A 661 17.12 -23.27 -16.66
C VAL A 661 17.68 -24.62 -17.11
N ARG A 662 16.81 -25.56 -17.52
CA ARG A 662 17.21 -26.87 -18.04
C ARG A 662 17.96 -26.74 -19.37
N LEU A 663 17.48 -25.89 -20.27
CA LEU A 663 18.12 -25.60 -21.55
C LEU A 663 19.50 -24.95 -21.34
N ALA A 664 19.61 -23.98 -20.44
CA ALA A 664 20.88 -23.34 -20.10
C ALA A 664 21.89 -24.33 -19.53
N ARG A 665 21.47 -25.27 -18.66
CA ARG A 665 22.34 -26.35 -18.15
C ARG A 665 22.82 -27.28 -19.28
N ARG A 666 21.92 -27.69 -20.17
CA ARG A 666 22.25 -28.53 -21.33
C ARG A 666 23.27 -27.85 -22.24
N LEU A 667 23.04 -26.58 -22.57
CA LEU A 667 23.95 -25.78 -23.39
C LEU A 667 25.32 -25.58 -22.72
N ARG A 668 25.37 -25.31 -21.42
CA ARG A 668 26.62 -25.20 -20.66
C ARG A 668 27.41 -26.51 -20.64
N ARG A 669 26.75 -27.65 -20.42
CA ARG A 669 27.41 -28.98 -20.47
C ARG A 669 27.94 -29.27 -21.87
N ARG A 670 27.14 -29.00 -22.90
CA ARG A 670 27.54 -29.18 -24.30
C ARG A 670 28.74 -28.31 -24.68
N ARG A 671 28.74 -27.03 -24.31
CA ARG A 671 29.88 -26.13 -24.54
C ARG A 671 31.15 -26.64 -23.85
N ARG A 672 31.05 -27.15 -22.61
CA ARG A 672 32.22 -27.72 -21.91
C ARG A 672 32.78 -28.97 -22.57
N ILE A 673 31.91 -29.87 -23.04
CA ILE A 673 32.32 -31.09 -23.76
C ILE A 673 33.03 -30.71 -25.07
N LEU A 674 32.46 -29.78 -25.84
CA LEU A 674 33.05 -29.34 -27.11
C LEU A 674 34.35 -28.54 -26.94
N SER A 675 34.49 -27.80 -25.83
CA SER A 675 35.71 -27.04 -25.54
C SER A 675 36.81 -27.85 -24.85
N GLY A 676 36.61 -29.14 -24.62
CA GLY A 676 37.54 -30.03 -23.90
C GLY A 676 37.65 -29.76 -22.39
N SER A 677 36.98 -28.74 -21.86
CA SER A 677 36.96 -28.42 -20.41
C SER A 677 36.03 -29.33 -19.58
N GLY A 678 35.16 -30.08 -20.26
CA GLY A 678 34.35 -31.16 -19.73
C GLY A 678 34.64 -32.46 -20.46
N GLY A 679 33.94 -33.55 -20.08
CA GLY A 679 34.22 -34.86 -20.66
C GLY A 679 33.04 -35.85 -20.61
N PRO A 680 33.29 -37.15 -20.84
CA PRO A 680 32.27 -38.20 -20.84
C PRO A 680 31.34 -38.22 -19.63
N ALA A 681 31.81 -37.83 -18.44
CA ALA A 681 31.01 -37.71 -17.24
C ALA A 681 29.93 -36.62 -17.31
N ASP A 682 30.18 -35.52 -18.02
CA ASP A 682 29.18 -34.47 -18.27
C ASP A 682 28.13 -34.92 -19.29
N ALA A 683 28.54 -35.73 -20.28
CA ALA A 683 27.63 -36.37 -21.21
C ALA A 683 26.75 -37.41 -20.51
N TRP A 684 27.32 -38.22 -19.61
CA TRP A 684 26.59 -39.18 -18.80
C TRP A 684 25.59 -38.50 -17.85
N ALA A 685 25.98 -37.39 -17.23
CA ALA A 685 25.07 -36.60 -16.39
C ALA A 685 23.90 -36.00 -17.19
N GLU A 686 24.15 -35.56 -18.43
CA GLU A 686 23.11 -35.07 -19.32
C GLU A 686 22.17 -36.17 -19.80
N LEU A 687 22.72 -37.36 -20.10
CA LEU A 687 21.94 -38.54 -20.45
C LEU A 687 21.03 -38.97 -19.29
N ALA A 688 21.55 -39.04 -18.06
CA ALA A 688 20.78 -39.40 -16.87
C ALA A 688 19.67 -38.37 -16.57
N ASP A 689 19.97 -37.06 -16.65
CA ASP A 689 18.97 -36.01 -16.45
C ASP A 689 17.88 -36.09 -17.54
N THR A 690 18.25 -36.37 -18.79
CA THR A 690 17.30 -36.52 -19.91
C THR A 690 16.43 -37.77 -19.76
N ALA A 691 17.01 -38.88 -19.30
CA ALA A 691 16.25 -40.09 -18.99
C ALA A 691 15.17 -39.79 -17.93
N VAL A 692 15.54 -39.07 -16.85
CA VAL A 692 14.60 -38.64 -15.80
C VAL A 692 13.50 -37.72 -16.34
N ASP A 693 13.85 -36.76 -17.20
CA ASP A 693 12.87 -35.85 -17.83
C ASP A 693 11.84 -36.59 -18.69
N HIS A 694 12.28 -37.68 -19.34
CA HIS A 694 11.43 -38.57 -20.15
C HIS A 694 10.84 -39.76 -19.37
N ALA A 695 10.63 -39.55 -18.06
CA ALA A 695 9.97 -40.49 -17.14
C ALA A 695 10.67 -41.85 -16.96
N VAL A 696 11.96 -41.95 -17.30
CA VAL A 696 12.79 -43.11 -16.92
C VAL A 696 13.09 -43.03 -15.44
N ARG A 697 12.80 -44.10 -14.72
CA ARG A 697 13.17 -44.21 -13.31
C ARG A 697 14.68 -44.44 -13.22
N VAL A 698 15.39 -43.52 -12.58
CA VAL A 698 16.81 -43.64 -12.24
C VAL A 698 16.91 -43.68 -10.72
N ARG A 699 17.41 -44.79 -10.15
CA ARG A 699 17.55 -44.91 -8.70
C ARG A 699 18.85 -44.25 -8.25
N GLY A 700 18.86 -43.62 -7.07
CA GLY A 700 20.03 -42.94 -6.54
C GLY A 700 21.23 -43.86 -6.25
N THR A 701 20.98 -45.16 -6.12
CA THR A 701 21.99 -46.22 -5.89
C THR A 701 22.40 -46.97 -7.16
N GLU A 702 21.86 -46.58 -8.32
CA GLU A 702 22.04 -47.31 -9.58
C GLU A 702 23.43 -47.07 -10.19
N THR A 703 24.08 -48.14 -10.65
CA THR A 703 25.37 -48.04 -11.35
C THR A 703 25.18 -47.58 -12.80
N PRO A 704 26.19 -46.95 -13.44
CA PRO A 704 26.13 -46.61 -14.86
C PRO A 704 25.76 -47.80 -15.76
N ARG A 705 26.25 -49.01 -15.46
CA ARG A 705 25.92 -50.24 -16.20
C ARG A 705 24.46 -50.65 -16.04
N GLU A 706 23.90 -50.56 -14.83
CA GLU A 706 22.50 -50.89 -14.58
C GLU A 706 21.56 -49.95 -15.34
N LEU A 707 21.87 -48.64 -15.36
CA LEU A 707 21.11 -47.66 -16.11
C LEU A 707 21.25 -47.87 -17.63
N ALA A 708 22.46 -48.16 -18.11
CA ALA A 708 22.72 -48.46 -19.52
C ALA A 708 21.95 -49.70 -19.98
N GLY A 709 22.02 -50.80 -19.22
CA GLY A 709 21.31 -52.04 -19.54
C GLY A 709 19.80 -51.84 -19.61
N ARG A 710 19.23 -50.99 -18.74
CA ARG A 710 17.80 -50.66 -18.80
C ARG A 710 17.44 -49.77 -20.00
N LEU A 711 18.29 -48.79 -20.34
CA LEU A 711 18.07 -47.93 -21.50
C LEU A 711 18.18 -48.72 -22.82
N ALA A 712 19.10 -49.69 -22.90
CA ALA A 712 19.28 -50.56 -24.06
C ALA A 712 18.05 -51.42 -24.39
N LEU A 713 17.22 -51.74 -23.38
CA LEU A 713 15.98 -52.51 -23.57
C LEU A 713 14.81 -51.66 -24.11
N ARG A 714 14.94 -50.33 -24.21
CA ARG A 714 13.84 -49.47 -24.68
C ARG A 714 13.65 -49.61 -26.19
N PRO A 715 12.40 -49.59 -26.71
CA PRO A 715 12.09 -49.77 -28.13
C PRO A 715 12.88 -48.85 -29.09
N GLY A 716 13.14 -47.60 -28.67
CA GLY A 716 13.93 -46.64 -29.45
C GLY A 716 15.43 -46.96 -29.54
N LEU A 717 15.98 -47.78 -28.63
CA LEU A 717 17.39 -48.19 -28.60
C LEU A 717 17.60 -49.67 -28.99
N SER A 718 16.63 -50.55 -28.73
CA SER A 718 16.73 -51.98 -29.08
C SER A 718 16.41 -52.28 -30.55
N GLY A 719 15.97 -51.29 -31.33
CA GLY A 719 15.55 -51.44 -32.72
C GLY A 719 14.20 -52.14 -32.92
N ALA A 720 13.59 -52.69 -31.85
CA ALA A 720 12.37 -53.48 -31.91
C ALA A 720 11.07 -52.67 -32.14
N GLY A 721 11.12 -51.33 -32.07
CA GLY A 721 9.95 -50.45 -32.17
C GLY A 721 9.77 -49.71 -33.50
N LEU A 722 10.64 -49.90 -34.50
CA LEU A 722 10.68 -49.08 -35.72
C LEU A 722 9.98 -49.73 -36.93
N SER A 723 8.77 -50.24 -36.76
CA SER A 723 8.01 -50.84 -37.88
C SER A 723 7.21 -49.82 -38.72
N GLY A 724 7.44 -48.51 -38.58
CA GLY A 724 6.59 -47.53 -39.28
C GLY A 724 7.11 -46.14 -39.63
N ARG A 725 8.31 -45.69 -39.22
CA ARG A 725 8.74 -44.30 -39.54
C ARG A 725 10.22 -43.94 -39.41
N GLY A 726 11.16 -44.89 -39.28
CA GLY A 726 12.59 -44.58 -39.17
C GLY A 726 13.48 -45.52 -39.98
N SER A 727 14.65 -45.02 -40.40
CA SER A 727 15.65 -45.81 -41.14
C SER A 727 16.07 -47.07 -40.37
N PRO A 728 16.19 -48.25 -41.02
CA PRO A 728 16.45 -49.55 -40.38
C PRO A 728 17.75 -49.71 -39.56
N GLY A 729 18.60 -48.67 -39.44
CA GLY A 729 19.87 -48.71 -38.68
C GLY A 729 19.93 -47.80 -37.44
N ALA A 730 18.95 -46.93 -37.21
CA ALA A 730 19.04 -45.90 -36.17
C ALA A 730 19.05 -46.44 -34.73
N GLY A 731 18.37 -47.57 -34.49
CA GLY A 731 18.32 -48.22 -33.17
C GLY A 731 19.66 -48.87 -32.79
N SER A 732 20.28 -49.60 -33.72
CA SER A 732 21.60 -50.22 -33.51
C SER A 732 22.70 -49.18 -33.29
N ASP A 733 22.63 -48.05 -33.98
CA ASP A 733 23.59 -46.96 -33.82
C ASP A 733 23.47 -46.27 -32.46
N ALA A 734 22.25 -46.08 -31.96
CA ALA A 734 21.99 -45.52 -30.63
C ALA A 734 22.40 -46.48 -29.50
N ALA A 735 22.21 -47.79 -29.65
CA ALA A 735 22.70 -48.79 -28.70
C ALA A 735 24.24 -48.82 -28.65
N ALA A 736 24.90 -48.79 -29.80
CA ALA A 736 26.36 -48.71 -29.87
C ALA A 736 26.90 -47.40 -29.28
N ALA A 737 26.21 -46.27 -29.51
CA ALA A 737 26.54 -44.98 -28.91
C ALA A 737 26.38 -44.98 -27.38
N LEU A 738 25.33 -45.63 -26.85
CA LEU A 738 25.14 -45.80 -25.41
C LEU A 738 26.28 -46.60 -24.77
N GLU A 739 26.70 -47.69 -25.41
CA GLU A 739 27.84 -48.51 -24.96
C GLU A 739 29.14 -47.69 -24.95
N ARG A 740 29.41 -46.93 -26.01
CA ARG A 740 30.59 -46.03 -26.09
C ARG A 740 30.58 -44.96 -24.99
N LEU A 741 29.43 -44.34 -24.72
CA LEU A 741 29.29 -43.35 -23.63
C LEU A 741 29.50 -43.98 -22.25
N LEU A 742 29.00 -45.21 -22.03
CA LEU A 742 29.20 -45.95 -20.79
C LEU A 742 30.68 -46.23 -20.56
N VAL A 743 31.35 -46.84 -21.56
CA VAL A 743 32.78 -47.15 -21.46
C VAL A 743 33.61 -45.89 -21.27
N ALA A 744 33.29 -44.80 -21.97
CA ALA A 744 33.99 -43.52 -21.82
C ALA A 744 33.78 -42.90 -20.42
N ALA A 745 32.58 -42.99 -19.85
CA ALA A 745 32.28 -42.51 -18.50
C ALA A 745 32.94 -43.37 -17.40
N GLU A 746 33.02 -44.70 -17.59
CA GLU A 746 33.71 -45.62 -16.68
C GLU A 746 35.22 -45.41 -16.72
N ARG A 747 35.81 -45.31 -17.92
CA ARG A 747 37.24 -45.02 -18.09
C ARG A 747 37.61 -43.70 -17.44
N GLN A 748 36.82 -42.64 -17.62
CA GLN A 748 37.10 -41.36 -16.96
C GLN A 748 37.07 -41.44 -15.42
N ARG A 749 36.27 -42.35 -14.84
CA ARG A 749 36.15 -42.51 -13.39
C ARG A 749 37.20 -43.45 -12.77
N PHE A 750 37.62 -44.46 -13.51
CA PHE A 750 38.42 -45.57 -12.98
C PHE A 750 39.80 -45.74 -13.64
N ALA A 751 40.10 -45.04 -14.72
CA ALA A 751 41.42 -45.11 -15.36
C ALA A 751 42.49 -44.37 -14.54
N ARG A 752 43.74 -44.82 -14.67
CA ARG A 752 44.90 -44.16 -14.04
C ARG A 752 45.07 -42.75 -14.62
N PRO A 753 45.38 -41.73 -13.79
CA PRO A 753 45.70 -40.39 -14.27
C PRO A 753 46.84 -40.46 -15.30
N GLY A 754 46.64 -39.86 -16.49
CA GLY A 754 47.65 -39.84 -17.57
C GLY A 754 47.48 -40.86 -18.70
N SER A 755 46.41 -41.66 -18.71
CA SER A 755 46.04 -42.46 -19.89
C SER A 755 45.32 -41.58 -20.93
N GLU A 756 46.10 -40.98 -21.85
CA GLU A 756 45.58 -40.15 -22.92
C GLU A 756 45.02 -40.99 -24.08
N GLU A 757 43.73 -41.32 -23.98
CA GLU A 757 42.86 -41.50 -25.14
C GLU A 757 41.42 -41.17 -24.72
N GLN A 758 41.19 -39.90 -24.39
CA GLN A 758 39.84 -39.37 -24.16
C GLN A 758 39.22 -39.12 -25.54
N GLY A 759 38.11 -39.81 -25.84
CA GLY A 759 37.37 -39.58 -27.10
C GLY A 759 37.14 -38.09 -27.34
N THR A 760 37.31 -37.64 -28.59
CA THR A 760 37.24 -36.22 -28.93
C THR A 760 35.88 -35.65 -28.49
N GLY A 761 35.88 -34.46 -27.89
CA GLY A 761 34.65 -33.79 -27.43
C GLY A 761 33.49 -33.81 -28.44
N PRO A 762 33.76 -33.59 -29.76
CA PRO A 762 32.76 -33.76 -30.82
C PRO A 762 32.17 -35.17 -30.94
N ALA A 763 32.97 -36.24 -30.82
CA ALA A 763 32.50 -37.62 -30.88
C ALA A 763 31.60 -37.97 -29.68
N VAL A 764 31.98 -37.55 -28.47
CA VAL A 764 31.17 -37.73 -27.26
C VAL A 764 29.83 -36.98 -27.35
N CYS A 765 29.82 -35.78 -27.95
CA CYS A 765 28.59 -35.05 -28.21
C CYS A 765 27.69 -35.73 -29.26
N HIS A 766 28.28 -36.28 -30.32
CA HIS A 766 27.55 -37.00 -31.35
C HIS A 766 26.85 -38.24 -30.78
N ASP A 767 27.56 -39.05 -29.99
CA ASP A 767 27.00 -40.23 -29.32
C ASP A 767 25.89 -39.84 -28.34
N LEU A 768 26.05 -38.72 -27.60
CA LEU A 768 25.02 -38.20 -26.70
C LEU A 768 23.74 -37.78 -27.46
N ASP A 769 23.88 -37.13 -28.62
CA ASP A 769 22.75 -36.67 -29.42
C ASP A 769 21.96 -37.85 -30.02
N LEU A 770 22.65 -38.93 -30.44
CA LEU A 770 22.01 -40.17 -30.91
C LEU A 770 21.16 -40.83 -29.82
N VAL A 771 21.71 -40.99 -28.61
CA VAL A 771 21.01 -41.63 -27.48
C VAL A 771 19.84 -40.77 -26.98
N ILE A 772 20.02 -39.45 -26.88
CA ILE A 772 18.92 -38.54 -26.52
C ILE A 772 17.81 -38.55 -27.59
N GLY A 773 18.19 -38.63 -28.86
CA GLY A 773 17.25 -38.78 -29.98
C GLY A 773 16.37 -40.01 -29.81
N ALA A 774 16.98 -41.17 -29.54
CA ALA A 774 16.29 -42.44 -29.31
C ALA A 774 15.35 -42.41 -28.08
N ILE A 775 15.77 -41.77 -26.97
CA ILE A 775 14.92 -41.60 -25.77
C ILE A 775 13.70 -40.70 -26.08
N ARG A 776 13.89 -39.67 -26.91
CA ARG A 776 12.79 -38.76 -27.29
C ARG A 776 11.78 -39.45 -28.20
N THR A 777 12.24 -40.26 -29.14
CA THR A 777 11.35 -41.01 -30.05
C THR A 777 10.46 -42.00 -29.30
N ASP A 778 10.95 -42.56 -28.19
CA ASP A 778 10.20 -43.48 -27.31
C ASP A 778 9.13 -42.79 -26.44
N ALA A 779 9.21 -41.46 -26.26
CA ALA A 779 8.26 -40.71 -25.43
C ALA A 779 7.07 -40.18 -26.23
N ASP A 780 5.87 -40.19 -25.63
CA ASP A 780 4.65 -39.58 -26.18
C ASP A 780 4.71 -38.04 -26.16
N THR A 781 3.83 -37.41 -26.94
CA THR A 781 3.79 -35.94 -27.09
C THR A 781 3.59 -35.21 -25.75
N GLY A 782 2.77 -35.76 -24.84
CA GLY A 782 2.55 -35.19 -23.51
C GLY A 782 3.81 -35.21 -22.64
N THR A 783 4.55 -36.33 -22.64
CA THR A 783 5.82 -36.44 -21.92
C THR A 783 6.91 -35.54 -22.51
N ARG A 784 6.95 -35.35 -23.84
CA ARG A 784 7.90 -34.41 -24.48
C ARG A 784 7.63 -32.95 -24.08
N ILE A 785 6.37 -32.53 -24.08
CA ILE A 785 5.97 -31.17 -23.66
C ILE A 785 6.30 -30.96 -22.17
N ARG A 786 5.98 -31.94 -21.33
CA ARG A 786 6.31 -31.87 -19.89
C ARG A 786 7.82 -31.84 -19.64
N ALA A 787 8.60 -32.64 -20.37
CA ALA A 787 10.06 -32.63 -20.28
C ALA A 787 10.66 -31.27 -20.69
N ALA A 788 10.05 -30.55 -21.62
CA ALA A 788 10.49 -29.23 -22.04
C ALA A 788 10.07 -28.11 -21.08
N ALA A 789 8.82 -28.11 -20.59
CA ALA A 789 8.26 -27.05 -19.76
C ALA A 789 8.55 -27.24 -18.26
N LEU A 790 8.50 -28.47 -17.74
CA LEU A 790 8.67 -28.82 -16.32
C LEU A 790 9.58 -30.06 -16.17
N PRO A 791 10.87 -29.95 -16.51
CA PRO A 791 11.82 -31.07 -16.55
C PRO A 791 12.04 -31.70 -15.16
N ALA A 792 11.61 -32.95 -14.98
CA ALA A 792 11.66 -33.66 -13.70
C ALA A 792 13.07 -33.75 -13.08
N SER A 793 14.14 -33.67 -13.90
CA SER A 793 15.53 -33.63 -13.45
C SER A 793 15.87 -32.41 -12.59
N LEU A 794 15.12 -31.32 -12.71
CA LEU A 794 15.24 -30.15 -11.83
C LEU A 794 14.50 -30.30 -10.49
N TRP A 795 13.66 -31.33 -10.33
CA TRP A 795 12.91 -31.67 -9.11
C TRP A 795 13.12 -33.14 -8.65
N PRO A 796 14.34 -33.55 -8.26
CA PRO A 796 14.65 -34.93 -7.86
C PRO A 796 13.75 -35.51 -6.75
N ALA A 797 13.11 -34.63 -5.96
CA ALA A 797 12.28 -34.99 -4.80
C ALA A 797 10.84 -35.43 -5.13
N VAL A 798 10.34 -35.22 -6.35
CA VAL A 798 8.99 -35.69 -6.76
C VAL A 798 9.00 -37.16 -7.14
N LEU A 799 10.12 -37.65 -7.67
CA LEU A 799 10.31 -39.05 -8.06
C LEU A 799 10.46 -39.97 -6.83
N ALA A 800 11.20 -39.55 -5.80
CA ALA A 800 11.36 -40.30 -4.56
C ALA A 800 10.05 -40.52 -3.78
N ARG A 801 9.00 -39.70 -3.99
CA ARG A 801 7.68 -39.88 -3.34
C ARG A 801 6.81 -40.95 -3.99
N ARG A 802 7.03 -41.27 -5.27
CA ARG A 802 6.32 -42.39 -5.92
C ARG A 802 6.82 -43.75 -5.42
N ASP A 803 8.07 -43.81 -4.95
CA ASP A 803 8.67 -45.04 -4.45
C ASP A 803 8.17 -45.45 -3.05
N GLY A 804 7.70 -44.50 -2.23
CA GLY A 804 7.15 -44.80 -0.90
C GLY A 804 5.69 -45.28 -0.89
N ALA A 805 4.91 -44.99 -1.95
CA ALA A 805 3.50 -45.39 -2.03
C ALA A 805 3.31 -46.75 -2.74
N ALA A 806 4.27 -47.18 -3.58
CA ALA A 806 4.19 -48.45 -4.30
C ALA A 806 4.84 -49.63 -3.54
N SER A 807 5.58 -49.37 -2.45
CA SER A 807 6.21 -50.43 -1.64
C SER A 807 5.36 -50.89 -0.44
N GLN A 808 4.08 -50.48 -0.36
CA GLN A 808 3.12 -50.97 0.65
C GLN A 808 1.98 -51.79 0.02
N GLY A 809 2.08 -52.10 -1.27
CA GLY A 809 1.09 -52.91 -1.99
C GLY A 809 1.77 -53.85 -2.98
N ALA A 810 2.60 -54.76 -2.46
CA ALA A 810 3.00 -56.01 -3.10
C ALA A 810 3.46 -56.97 -1.99
#